data_AF-A0A5B8UPY5-F1
#
_entry.id   AF-A0A5B8UPY5-F1
#
_cell.length_a   1.000
_cell.length_b   1.000
_cell.length_c   1.000
_cell.angle_alpha   90.00
_cell.angle_beta   90.00
_cell.angle_gamma   90.00
#
_symmetry.space_group_name_H-M   'P 1'
#
loop_
_entity.id
_entity.type
_entity.pdbx_description
1 polymer ?
#
loop_
_entity_poly.entity_id
_entity_poly.type
_entity_poly.pdbx_seq_one_letter_code
_entity_poly.pdbx_strand_id
1 'polypeptide(L)'
;MKNHDQRIAWWRAAKFGMFIHWGVYSKAGGEWKGKKVEGYAEHLMRKEKISRAEYLELAHSFNPVNFNAEEWVKNAKAAGMKYMIITAKHHDGFAMYPSTVSNFNMKKQTPFQRDPMAELSAACKKYGLKFGFYYSHAFDWEHPDAPGNDWEYKNPGGDLNLYGGREWYDLHPELLTKAKSYVDEKAIPQIQELLKKYHPDILWFDTPQKLPLSENIRILKAIRDVDNNVVVNGRLVRFAASNFGDYKNTADRPAEFYPVTGDWEAIPTTNESYGYSKFDSRHKPVSHFVRLIASAASRGGNLLMNIGPKGDGTFDEKDVKILRGIGAWMDKNSESIYGTKASPLPLQSWGVSTVKGDKLYLHVFNWPVDGKLYVGGLKSNPTKIYSLTDAKRTFSFSRVNPTDVLINLAGKVIDTVNAVLVVDLKNGLQTDSVRYVSTNIPITRLLAFDATQQGKGFAFGDGKTDRYFVEGWKSKDQALSWSFRTTAPSDFKLLIKYIAPAETAGGMYAVSLDDYYMQNTVSTDAKGAVMTRDLGTVSLPAGIHQLKLSPVTIAKAELMKVLEVQAIPVTASSIQLPKVFANAEQQTKVMLTEIPKAQAAKSGATKGISPGGANGDLVSPRTLDSGQLKLVSSRDWTSGFFPGELWFLYEYTKKKEWKDAAEKYTANIEREKTNGGTHDMGFKIYCSFGQGYRLTNDPHYKDVIVQSAKTLSTRFNPVTGVIKSWDNRTKWKYPVIIDNMMNLEMLFEATKLTGDSSFYKIAFRHAATTMKNHFRNDYSSYHVVDYDTASGKVLQRTTHQGYADESAWARGQAWGLYGFTMCYRETKNKAFLDHAERIAAFILNHPNMPKDLVPYWDFNAPNIPAEPRDASAAAVMASALYELSTYSTNGIEYRKAADKMLESLTNYYRSPIGESKGFILLRSTGAKPSNSEVDVPLSYADYYYLEALLRMKRLNEGKGLF
;
A
#
# COMPACT_ATOMS: atom_id res chain seq x y z
N MET A 1 29.27 28.88 19.73
CA MET A 1 28.14 29.32 18.88
C MET A 1 28.57 29.68 17.46
N LYS A 2 29.52 30.59 17.20
CA LYS A 2 30.02 30.84 15.81
C LYS A 2 30.55 29.57 15.09
N ASN A 3 31.13 28.61 15.81
CA ASN A 3 31.62 27.34 15.25
C ASN A 3 30.55 26.26 15.00
N HIS A 4 29.40 26.29 15.68
CA HIS A 4 28.38 25.23 15.57
C HIS A 4 27.56 25.37 14.28
N ASP A 5 27.03 26.57 14.00
CA ASP A 5 26.23 26.80 12.80
C ASP A 5 27.04 26.60 11.52
N GLN A 6 28.32 27.00 11.52
CA GLN A 6 29.23 26.76 10.41
C GLN A 6 29.48 25.25 10.20
N ARG A 7 29.70 24.51 11.30
CA ARG A 7 29.93 23.07 11.28
C ARG A 7 28.75 22.28 10.73
N ILE A 8 27.52 22.59 11.16
CA ILE A 8 26.32 21.84 10.77
C ILE A 8 25.66 22.36 9.47
N ALA A 9 26.12 23.49 8.90
CA ALA A 9 25.51 24.10 7.72
C ALA A 9 25.38 23.14 6.53
N TRP A 10 26.43 22.37 6.23
CA TRP A 10 26.39 21.40 5.13
C TRP A 10 25.36 20.30 5.40
N TRP A 11 25.25 19.84 6.65
CA TRP A 11 24.33 18.78 7.05
C TRP A 11 22.88 19.26 6.94
N ARG A 12 22.59 20.51 7.34
CA ARG A 12 21.25 21.12 7.18
C ARG A 12 20.84 21.19 5.71
N ALA A 13 21.80 21.44 4.82
CA ALA A 13 21.57 21.49 3.37
C ALA A 13 21.39 20.09 2.75
N ALA A 14 22.08 19.09 3.30
CA ALA A 14 22.15 17.74 2.76
C ALA A 14 20.80 16.99 2.77
N LYS A 15 20.02 17.11 3.85
CA LYS A 15 18.69 16.47 4.09
C LYS A 15 18.60 14.95 4.02
N PHE A 16 19.42 14.27 3.22
CA PHE A 16 19.30 12.85 2.96
C PHE A 16 20.67 12.18 2.82
N GLY A 17 20.88 11.10 3.58
CA GLY A 17 22.12 10.34 3.65
C GLY A 17 21.91 8.83 3.73
N MET A 18 22.98 8.07 3.50
CA MET A 18 23.03 6.61 3.62
C MET A 18 23.61 6.21 4.97
N PHE A 19 22.89 5.35 5.69
CA PHE A 19 23.45 4.58 6.80
C PHE A 19 23.85 3.20 6.30
N ILE A 20 24.99 2.68 6.75
CA ILE A 20 25.41 1.31 6.48
C ILE A 20 25.72 0.59 7.79
N HIS A 21 25.00 -0.50 8.03
CA HIS A 21 25.33 -1.47 9.08
C HIS A 21 25.91 -2.73 8.44
N TRP A 22 27.24 -2.79 8.49
CA TRP A 22 28.01 -3.90 7.95
C TRP A 22 29.07 -4.34 8.94
N GLY A 23 29.14 -5.65 9.18
CA GLY A 23 30.03 -6.26 10.15
C GLY A 23 30.09 -7.77 9.99
N VAL A 24 30.79 -8.44 10.90
CA VAL A 24 30.90 -9.92 10.92
C VAL A 24 29.50 -10.57 10.98
N TYR A 25 28.54 -9.94 11.67
CA TYR A 25 27.14 -10.37 11.70
C TYR A 25 26.48 -10.50 10.32
N SER A 26 26.92 -9.75 9.30
CA SER A 26 26.40 -9.86 7.93
C SER A 26 26.73 -11.20 7.27
N LYS A 27 27.80 -11.89 7.71
CA LYS A 27 28.15 -13.25 7.27
C LYS A 27 27.11 -14.27 7.72
N ALA A 28 26.69 -14.14 8.97
CA ALA A 28 25.67 -14.99 9.59
C ALA A 28 24.27 -14.70 9.04
N GLY A 29 23.98 -13.44 8.69
CA GLY A 29 22.74 -13.05 8.01
C GLY A 29 21.48 -13.35 8.81
N GLY A 30 21.55 -13.27 10.14
CA GLY A 30 20.44 -13.61 11.04
C GLY A 30 20.28 -15.11 11.33
N GLU A 31 21.32 -15.92 11.13
CA GLU A 31 21.35 -17.33 11.51
C GLU A 31 22.56 -17.65 12.38
N TRP A 32 22.39 -18.49 13.39
CA TRP A 32 23.49 -19.04 14.19
C TRP A 32 23.31 -20.54 14.38
N LYS A 33 24.33 -21.34 14.03
CA LYS A 33 24.32 -22.81 14.15
C LYS A 33 23.03 -23.46 13.60
N GLY A 34 22.57 -23.01 12.43
CA GLY A 34 21.35 -23.50 11.76
C GLY A 34 20.03 -22.95 12.31
N LYS A 35 20.06 -22.14 13.38
CA LYS A 35 18.88 -21.52 13.98
C LYS A 35 18.70 -20.10 13.46
N LYS A 36 17.50 -19.79 12.98
CA LYS A 36 17.07 -18.42 12.66
C LYS A 36 17.00 -17.57 13.93
N VAL A 37 17.56 -16.37 13.87
CA VAL A 37 17.53 -15.39 14.96
C VAL A 37 16.59 -14.25 14.58
N GLU A 38 15.61 -13.97 15.43
CA GLU A 38 14.60 -12.95 15.17
C GLU A 38 15.04 -11.54 15.58
N GLY A 39 14.44 -10.52 14.97
CA GLY A 39 14.75 -9.11 15.18
C GLY A 39 16.03 -8.66 14.48
N TYR A 40 16.70 -7.65 15.05
CA TYR A 40 17.97 -7.10 14.56
C TYR A 40 19.06 -8.16 14.41
N ALA A 41 19.60 -8.29 13.20
CA ALA A 41 20.63 -9.27 12.85
C ALA A 41 22.01 -8.88 13.41
N GLU A 42 22.29 -7.59 13.54
CA GLU A 42 23.53 -7.08 14.13
C GLU A 42 23.61 -7.33 15.66
N HIS A 43 22.50 -7.75 16.29
CA HIS A 43 22.45 -8.18 17.69
C HIS A 43 22.67 -9.69 17.87
N LEU A 44 23.12 -10.40 16.84
CA LEU A 44 23.31 -11.85 16.85
C LEU A 44 24.12 -12.35 18.05
N MET A 45 25.29 -11.73 18.29
CA MET A 45 26.22 -12.12 19.37
C MET A 45 25.52 -12.12 20.74
N ARG A 46 24.74 -11.07 21.01
CA ARG A 46 23.98 -10.93 22.25
C ARG A 46 22.82 -11.93 22.35
N LYS A 47 22.01 -12.04 21.30
CA LYS A 47 20.77 -12.84 21.33
C LYS A 47 21.02 -14.33 21.51
N GLU A 48 22.08 -14.82 20.88
CA GLU A 48 22.48 -16.21 20.97
C GLU A 48 23.59 -16.43 22.01
N LYS A 49 23.91 -15.40 22.82
CA LYS A 49 24.94 -15.43 23.87
C LYS A 49 26.26 -16.03 23.37
N ILE A 50 26.66 -15.62 22.18
CA ILE A 50 27.85 -16.11 21.50
C ILE A 50 29.06 -15.62 22.28
N SER A 51 29.94 -16.53 22.70
CA SER A 51 31.19 -16.16 23.36
C SER A 51 32.09 -15.36 22.41
N ARG A 52 32.99 -14.54 22.97
CA ARG A 52 34.01 -13.82 22.18
C ARG A 52 34.80 -14.78 21.30
N ALA A 53 35.16 -15.95 21.82
CA ALA A 53 35.91 -16.96 21.08
C ALA A 53 35.12 -17.48 19.86
N GLU A 54 33.86 -17.87 20.04
CA GLU A 54 33.02 -18.36 18.93
C GLU A 54 32.71 -17.27 17.90
N TYR A 55 32.53 -16.02 18.34
CA TYR A 55 32.31 -14.91 17.41
C TYR A 55 33.58 -14.61 16.59
N LEU A 56 34.75 -14.84 17.18
CA LEU A 56 36.02 -14.73 16.48
C LEU A 56 36.18 -15.79 15.39
N GLU A 57 35.74 -17.03 15.62
CA GLU A 57 35.69 -18.07 14.58
C GLU A 57 34.81 -17.65 13.39
N LEU A 58 33.68 -16.98 13.66
CA LEU A 58 32.86 -16.41 12.59
C LEU A 58 33.64 -15.33 11.82
N ALA A 59 34.38 -14.46 12.51
CA ALA A 59 35.21 -13.42 11.90
C ALA A 59 36.34 -14.01 11.02
N HIS A 60 36.97 -15.12 11.44
CA HIS A 60 38.00 -15.81 10.66
C HIS A 60 37.49 -16.30 9.30
N SER A 61 36.19 -16.54 9.16
CA SER A 61 35.54 -16.92 7.89
C SER A 61 34.95 -15.74 7.09
N PHE A 62 35.01 -14.53 7.63
CA PHE A 62 34.39 -13.36 7.01
C PHE A 62 35.28 -12.80 5.89
N ASN A 63 34.90 -13.08 4.64
CA ASN A 63 35.65 -12.66 3.46
C ASN A 63 34.74 -12.01 2.40
N PRO A 64 34.53 -10.68 2.44
CA PRO A 64 33.66 -10.00 1.49
C PRO A 64 34.33 -9.77 0.13
N VAL A 65 34.52 -10.85 -0.62
CA VAL A 65 35.21 -10.86 -1.92
C VAL A 65 34.58 -9.95 -2.98
N ASN A 66 33.27 -9.67 -2.85
CA ASN A 66 32.53 -8.83 -3.78
C ASN A 66 32.41 -7.36 -3.30
N PHE A 67 33.07 -6.98 -2.21
CA PHE A 67 33.06 -5.60 -1.73
C PHE A 67 33.72 -4.64 -2.74
N ASN A 68 32.95 -3.62 -3.11
CA ASN A 68 33.36 -2.54 -3.98
C ASN A 68 32.89 -1.18 -3.44
N ALA A 69 33.81 -0.41 -2.88
CA ALA A 69 33.52 0.91 -2.32
C ALA A 69 32.93 1.88 -3.36
N GLU A 70 33.41 1.84 -4.60
CA GLU A 70 32.87 2.73 -5.64
C GLU A 70 31.43 2.39 -5.98
N GLU A 71 31.07 1.11 -6.04
CA GLU A 71 29.71 0.69 -6.33
C GLU A 71 28.74 1.16 -5.24
N TRP A 72 29.11 1.01 -3.98
CA TRP A 72 28.31 1.47 -2.85
C TRP A 72 28.07 2.99 -2.90
N VAL A 73 29.14 3.75 -3.12
CA VAL A 73 29.07 5.21 -3.21
C VAL A 73 28.29 5.68 -4.44
N LYS A 74 28.43 4.99 -5.58
CA LYS A 74 27.63 5.25 -6.79
C LYS A 74 26.15 5.00 -6.55
N ASN A 75 25.78 3.91 -5.86
CA ASN A 75 24.39 3.63 -5.49
C ASN A 75 23.82 4.73 -4.58
N ALA A 76 24.59 5.17 -3.56
CA ALA A 76 24.19 6.27 -2.70
C ALA A 76 23.99 7.59 -3.47
N LYS A 77 24.96 7.93 -4.34
CA LYS A 77 24.90 9.13 -5.18
C LYS A 77 23.70 9.09 -6.13
N ALA A 78 23.49 7.97 -6.80
CA ALA A 78 22.37 7.77 -7.73
C ALA A 78 21.01 7.86 -7.03
N ALA A 79 20.92 7.44 -5.76
CA ALA A 79 19.73 7.62 -4.93
C ALA A 79 19.51 9.06 -4.46
N GLY A 80 20.44 9.98 -4.72
CA GLY A 80 20.37 11.36 -4.22
C GLY A 80 20.83 11.51 -2.76
N MET A 81 21.69 10.65 -2.24
CA MET A 81 22.25 10.86 -0.91
C MET A 81 23.45 11.80 -0.98
N LYS A 82 23.60 12.67 0.04
CA LYS A 82 24.68 13.66 0.11
C LYS A 82 25.78 13.28 1.11
N TYR A 83 25.52 12.30 1.95
CA TYR A 83 26.47 11.80 2.93
C TYR A 83 26.27 10.31 3.18
N MET A 84 27.32 9.65 3.64
CA MET A 84 27.34 8.22 3.97
C MET A 84 27.98 8.03 5.34
N ILE A 85 27.32 7.28 6.21
CA ILE A 85 27.81 6.89 7.54
C ILE A 85 27.85 5.37 7.62
N ILE A 86 29.00 4.80 7.99
CA ILE A 86 29.18 3.35 8.09
C ILE A 86 29.66 2.93 9.49
N THR A 87 29.22 1.78 9.97
CA THR A 87 29.70 1.14 11.20
C THR A 87 31.20 0.85 11.14
N ALA A 88 32.02 1.74 11.71
CA ALA A 88 33.45 1.48 11.94
C ALA A 88 33.64 0.43 13.04
N LYS A 89 32.74 0.43 14.03
CA LYS A 89 32.60 -0.57 15.09
C LYS A 89 31.15 -0.62 15.57
N HIS A 90 30.53 -1.80 15.58
CA HIS A 90 29.20 -2.00 16.18
C HIS A 90 29.32 -2.49 17.64
N HIS A 91 28.21 -2.88 18.27
CA HIS A 91 28.19 -3.45 19.62
C HIS A 91 29.03 -4.73 19.76
N ASP A 92 29.25 -5.49 18.69
CA ASP A 92 30.12 -6.67 18.69
C ASP A 92 31.59 -6.35 19.02
N GLY A 93 31.96 -5.07 19.01
CA GLY A 93 33.32 -4.62 19.32
C GLY A 93 34.32 -4.78 18.17
N PHE A 94 33.89 -5.34 17.04
CA PHE A 94 34.77 -5.64 15.91
C PHE A 94 35.07 -4.39 15.08
N ALA A 95 36.34 -3.99 15.04
CA ALA A 95 36.75 -2.86 14.22
C ALA A 95 36.82 -3.25 12.74
N MET A 96 35.98 -2.62 11.92
CA MET A 96 35.88 -2.86 10.47
C MET A 96 37.00 -2.19 9.66
N TYR A 97 38.13 -1.89 10.32
CA TYR A 97 39.29 -1.19 9.78
C TYR A 97 40.56 -1.66 10.53
N PRO A 98 41.78 -1.43 10.00
CA PRO A 98 43.02 -1.85 10.64
C PRO A 98 43.38 -0.96 11.84
N SER A 99 42.72 -1.19 12.97
CA SER A 99 42.99 -0.50 14.23
C SER A 99 44.30 -1.00 14.87
N THR A 100 45.10 -0.07 15.42
CA THR A 100 46.29 -0.42 16.23
C THR A 100 45.97 -0.60 17.71
N VAL A 101 44.73 -0.32 18.12
CA VAL A 101 44.31 -0.33 19.54
C VAL A 101 43.94 -1.72 20.03
N SER A 102 43.28 -2.53 19.20
CA SER A 102 42.89 -3.91 19.53
C SER A 102 43.13 -4.83 18.35
N ASN A 103 43.55 -6.07 18.64
CA ASN A 103 43.67 -7.13 17.64
C ASN A 103 42.31 -7.65 17.14
N PHE A 104 41.19 -7.26 17.75
CA PHE A 104 39.84 -7.64 17.32
C PHE A 104 39.35 -6.75 16.17
N ASN A 105 39.99 -6.90 15.01
CA ASN A 105 39.77 -6.05 13.84
C ASN A 105 39.88 -6.81 12.51
N MET A 106 39.35 -6.19 11.46
CA MET A 106 39.26 -6.76 10.13
C MET A 106 40.61 -7.24 9.57
N LYS A 107 41.69 -6.47 9.74
CA LYS A 107 43.00 -6.82 9.19
C LYS A 107 43.66 -7.99 9.94
N LYS A 108 43.45 -8.08 11.25
CA LYS A 108 44.08 -9.12 12.09
C LYS A 108 43.29 -10.43 12.13
N GLN A 109 41.98 -10.39 11.93
CA GLN A 109 41.09 -11.52 12.19
C GLN A 109 40.36 -12.04 10.95
N THR A 110 40.60 -11.50 9.75
CA THR A 110 39.86 -11.92 8.56
C THR A 110 40.79 -12.17 7.37
N PRO A 111 40.42 -13.02 6.41
CA PRO A 111 41.16 -13.20 5.16
C PRO A 111 41.04 -12.01 4.20
N PHE A 112 40.18 -11.02 4.47
CA PHE A 112 39.92 -9.91 3.55
C PHE A 112 41.13 -8.99 3.35
N GLN A 113 41.92 -8.77 4.41
CA GLN A 113 43.20 -8.04 4.46
C GLN A 113 43.21 -6.58 3.93
N ARG A 114 42.09 -6.09 3.37
CA ARG A 114 41.86 -4.71 2.90
C ARG A 114 41.35 -3.80 4.01
N ASP A 115 41.38 -2.49 3.74
CA ASP A 115 40.80 -1.45 4.61
C ASP A 115 39.59 -0.81 3.92
N PRO A 116 38.37 -1.34 4.13
CA PRO A 116 37.19 -0.84 3.45
C PRO A 116 36.81 0.59 3.89
N MET A 117 37.24 1.04 5.07
CA MET A 117 36.96 2.41 5.53
C MET A 117 37.79 3.44 4.76
N ALA A 118 39.07 3.14 4.49
CA ALA A 118 39.90 3.95 3.60
C ALA A 118 39.31 4.02 2.19
N GLU A 119 38.91 2.87 1.64
CA GLU A 119 38.36 2.78 0.29
C GLU A 119 37.03 3.56 0.16
N LEU A 120 36.13 3.46 1.14
CA LEU A 120 34.87 4.21 1.16
C LEU A 120 35.08 5.72 1.35
N SER A 121 36.01 6.13 2.22
CA SER A 121 36.38 7.54 2.39
C SER A 121 36.89 8.13 1.07
N ALA A 122 37.81 7.44 0.40
CA ALA A 122 38.34 7.85 -0.89
C ALA A 122 37.26 7.91 -1.98
N ALA A 123 36.36 6.90 -2.04
CA ALA A 123 35.26 6.88 -2.99
C ALA A 123 34.25 8.02 -2.72
N CYS A 124 33.87 8.27 -1.47
CA CYS A 124 33.00 9.38 -1.10
C CYS A 124 33.60 10.73 -1.53
N LYS A 125 34.88 10.95 -1.24
CA LYS A 125 35.62 12.14 -1.69
C LYS A 125 35.60 12.27 -3.21
N LYS A 126 35.89 11.18 -3.95
CA LYS A 126 35.87 11.13 -5.42
C LYS A 126 34.51 11.49 -6.01
N TYR A 127 33.42 11.03 -5.38
CA TYR A 127 32.06 11.21 -5.90
C TYR A 127 31.31 12.41 -5.30
N GLY A 128 31.92 13.14 -4.36
CA GLY A 128 31.37 14.36 -3.76
C GLY A 128 30.35 14.10 -2.65
N LEU A 129 30.46 12.99 -1.93
CA LEU A 129 29.67 12.69 -0.75
C LEU A 129 30.47 13.00 0.52
N LYS A 130 29.80 13.55 1.51
CA LYS A 130 30.34 13.69 2.87
C LYS A 130 30.42 12.30 3.51
N PHE A 131 31.48 12.02 4.26
CA PHE A 131 31.75 10.69 4.79
C PHE A 131 31.86 10.70 6.30
N GLY A 132 31.41 9.63 6.95
CA GLY A 132 31.47 9.54 8.40
C GLY A 132 31.36 8.12 8.93
N PHE A 133 31.50 8.03 10.25
CA PHE A 133 31.50 6.76 10.94
C PHE A 133 30.42 6.70 12.01
N TYR A 134 29.78 5.55 12.07
CA TYR A 134 29.14 5.09 13.29
C TYR A 134 30.19 4.43 14.19
N TYR A 135 30.12 4.76 15.49
CA TYR A 135 30.91 4.10 16.52
C TYR A 135 30.03 3.78 17.73
N SER A 136 29.93 2.48 18.08
CA SER A 136 29.31 2.08 19.34
C SER A 136 30.24 2.40 20.51
N HIS A 137 30.03 3.55 21.14
CA HIS A 137 30.83 3.99 22.27
C HIS A 137 30.37 3.38 23.58
N ALA A 138 29.06 3.31 23.83
CA ALA A 138 28.53 2.91 25.13
C ALA A 138 28.41 1.39 25.32
N PHE A 139 28.53 0.60 24.25
CA PHE A 139 28.60 -0.85 24.30
C PHE A 139 29.78 -1.38 23.49
N ASP A 140 30.43 -2.42 24.02
CA ASP A 140 31.45 -3.19 23.33
C ASP A 140 31.46 -4.61 23.92
N TRP A 141 30.80 -5.55 23.24
CA TRP A 141 30.61 -6.91 23.74
C TRP A 141 31.89 -7.74 23.72
N GLU A 142 32.95 -7.26 23.08
CA GLU A 142 34.25 -7.91 23.09
C GLU A 142 35.08 -7.54 24.30
N HIS A 143 34.95 -6.33 24.83
CA HIS A 143 35.86 -5.81 25.83
C HIS A 143 35.44 -6.20 27.26
N PRO A 144 36.33 -6.82 28.07
CA PRO A 144 35.98 -7.34 29.40
C PRO A 144 35.60 -6.25 30.40
N ASP A 145 35.96 -4.99 30.15
CA ASP A 145 35.61 -3.85 31.01
C ASP A 145 34.53 -2.92 30.42
N ALA A 146 34.00 -3.22 29.24
CA ALA A 146 32.94 -2.40 28.64
C ALA A 146 31.54 -2.85 29.07
N PRO A 147 30.55 -1.93 29.16
CA PRO A 147 29.17 -2.32 29.39
C PRO A 147 28.61 -3.25 28.29
N GLY A 148 27.64 -4.08 28.65
CA GLY A 148 26.74 -4.77 27.72
C GLY A 148 26.86 -6.29 27.60
N ASN A 149 28.06 -6.88 27.63
CA ASN A 149 28.23 -8.34 27.60
C ASN A 149 28.12 -8.91 29.02
N ASP A 150 26.90 -9.30 29.36
CA ASP A 150 26.49 -9.85 30.65
C ASP A 150 26.38 -11.39 30.66
N TRP A 151 26.70 -12.05 29.54
CA TRP A 151 26.68 -13.52 29.44
C TRP A 151 28.07 -14.15 29.57
N GLU A 152 29.13 -13.41 29.26
CA GLU A 152 30.52 -13.86 29.38
C GLU A 152 31.30 -13.12 30.48
N TYR A 153 30.96 -11.84 30.71
CA TYR A 153 31.60 -11.01 31.73
C TYR A 153 30.61 -10.55 32.81
N LYS A 154 31.15 -10.16 33.97
CA LYS A 154 30.40 -9.45 35.01
C LYS A 154 30.39 -7.95 34.71
N ASN A 155 29.70 -7.57 33.62
CA ASN A 155 29.66 -6.19 33.13
C ASN A 155 28.28 -5.56 33.30
N PRO A 156 28.22 -4.24 33.56
CA PRO A 156 26.95 -3.55 33.75
C PRO A 156 26.26 -3.21 32.43
N GLY A 157 25.03 -2.70 32.53
CA GLY A 157 24.35 -2.05 31.40
C GLY A 157 23.73 -2.96 30.35
N GLY A 158 23.82 -4.29 30.48
CA GLY A 158 23.10 -5.26 29.63
C GLY A 158 21.56 -5.19 29.78
N ASP A 159 20.85 -5.93 28.94
CA ASP A 159 19.37 -6.03 28.94
C ASP A 159 18.82 -6.91 30.06
N LEU A 160 19.65 -7.76 30.69
CA LEU A 160 19.23 -8.57 31.84
C LEU A 160 19.12 -7.75 33.13
N ASN A 161 19.49 -6.47 33.08
CA ASN A 161 19.40 -5.54 34.22
C ASN A 161 20.14 -6.03 35.48
N LEU A 162 21.12 -6.94 35.34
CA LEU A 162 21.82 -7.59 36.47
C LEU A 162 22.41 -6.58 37.46
N TYR A 163 22.70 -5.37 37.00
CA TYR A 163 23.30 -4.27 37.76
C TYR A 163 22.50 -2.97 37.61
N GLY A 164 21.17 -2.98 37.57
CA GLY A 164 20.39 -1.71 37.57
C GLY A 164 20.24 -0.99 36.22
N GLY A 165 20.68 -1.60 35.12
CA GLY A 165 20.24 -1.22 33.78
C GLY A 165 20.80 0.10 33.29
N ARG A 166 19.98 1.15 33.22
CA ARG A 166 20.40 2.48 32.78
C ARG A 166 21.04 3.30 33.92
N GLU A 167 20.75 2.95 35.16
CA GLU A 167 21.24 3.63 36.37
C GLU A 167 22.36 2.81 37.04
N TRP A 168 22.99 1.92 36.28
CA TRP A 168 23.96 0.96 36.83
C TRP A 168 25.12 1.64 37.54
N TYR A 169 25.55 2.80 37.07
CA TYR A 169 26.67 3.54 37.62
C TYR A 169 26.32 4.27 38.93
N ASP A 170 25.03 4.53 39.18
CA ASP A 170 24.56 5.11 40.43
C ASP A 170 24.39 4.02 41.50
N LEU A 171 23.95 2.82 41.09
CA LEU A 171 23.76 1.68 41.99
C LEU A 171 25.04 0.88 42.25
N HIS A 172 25.95 0.84 41.27
CA HIS A 172 27.20 0.09 41.29
C HIS A 172 28.40 0.98 40.90
N PRO A 173 28.71 2.02 41.71
CA PRO A 173 29.82 2.92 41.44
C PRO A 173 31.19 2.21 41.38
N GLU A 174 31.33 1.03 41.99
CA GLU A 174 32.53 0.19 41.91
C GLU A 174 32.86 -0.26 40.48
N LEU A 175 31.85 -0.36 39.60
CA LEU A 175 32.02 -0.75 38.19
C LEU A 175 32.42 0.42 37.29
N LEU A 176 32.44 1.66 37.80
CA LEU A 176 32.85 2.84 37.04
C LEU A 176 34.30 2.75 36.56
N THR A 177 35.19 2.18 37.37
CA THR A 177 36.60 2.01 37.01
C THR A 177 36.77 1.17 35.75
N LYS A 178 35.95 0.13 35.56
CA LYS A 178 35.95 -0.68 34.34
C LYS A 178 35.54 0.13 33.11
N ALA A 179 34.41 0.82 33.20
CA ALA A 179 33.93 1.65 32.10
C ALA A 179 34.96 2.73 31.72
N LYS A 180 35.63 3.32 32.73
CA LYS A 180 36.73 4.26 32.54
C LYS A 180 37.92 3.63 31.82
N SER A 181 38.37 2.44 32.24
CA SER A 181 39.45 1.70 31.55
C SER A 181 39.10 1.44 30.08
N TYR A 182 37.90 0.95 29.78
CA TYR A 182 37.48 0.77 28.39
C TYR A 182 37.48 2.09 27.59
N VAL A 183 37.00 3.19 28.19
CA VAL A 183 36.98 4.51 27.53
C VAL A 183 38.40 5.00 27.25
N ASP A 184 39.31 4.82 28.19
CA ASP A 184 40.70 5.31 28.12
C ASP A 184 41.58 4.45 27.23
N GLU A 185 41.38 3.14 27.24
CA GLU A 185 42.24 2.17 26.56
C GLU A 185 41.73 1.79 25.16
N LYS A 186 40.41 1.85 24.91
CA LYS A 186 39.82 1.45 23.63
C LYS A 186 39.00 2.56 22.96
N ALA A 187 37.98 3.10 23.63
CA ALA A 187 37.00 3.96 22.96
C ALA A 187 37.61 5.28 22.44
N ILE A 188 38.23 6.08 23.33
CA ILE A 188 38.88 7.35 22.94
C ILE A 188 40.02 7.09 21.93
N PRO A 189 40.96 6.15 22.16
CA PRO A 189 42.03 5.87 21.21
C PRO A 189 41.53 5.50 19.81
N GLN A 190 40.52 4.64 19.69
CA GLN A 190 39.95 4.27 18.39
C GLN A 190 39.21 5.43 17.70
N ILE A 191 38.47 6.25 18.46
CA ILE A 191 37.80 7.43 17.90
C ILE A 191 38.83 8.44 17.37
N GLN A 192 39.90 8.68 18.12
CA GLN A 192 41.01 9.54 17.67
C GLN A 192 41.75 8.94 16.47
N GLU A 193 41.92 7.62 16.43
CA GLU A 193 42.49 6.91 15.28
C GLU A 193 41.63 7.12 14.02
N LEU A 194 40.30 6.97 14.11
CA LEU A 194 39.38 7.23 13.01
C LEU A 194 39.46 8.67 12.50
N LEU A 195 39.48 9.64 13.42
CA LEU A 195 39.61 11.06 13.09
C LEU A 195 40.92 11.39 12.37
N LYS A 196 42.04 10.86 12.87
CA LYS A 196 43.38 11.13 12.34
C LYS A 196 43.66 10.40 11.03
N LYS A 197 43.13 9.18 10.85
CA LYS A 197 43.38 8.36 9.65
C LYS A 197 42.51 8.77 8.47
N TYR A 198 41.23 9.05 8.70
CA TYR A 198 40.23 9.14 7.62
C TYR A 198 39.57 10.50 7.50
N HIS A 199 39.77 11.42 8.47
CA HIS A 199 39.21 12.77 8.47
C HIS A 199 37.70 12.81 8.14
N PRO A 200 36.84 12.11 8.91
CA PRO A 200 35.41 12.06 8.65
C PRO A 200 34.75 13.43 8.84
N ASP A 201 33.73 13.72 8.04
CA ASP A 201 32.88 14.91 8.19
C ASP A 201 31.87 14.77 9.35
N ILE A 202 31.54 13.55 9.74
CA ILE A 202 30.53 13.24 10.77
C ILE A 202 30.85 11.98 11.57
N LEU A 203 30.60 12.03 12.88
CA LEU A 203 30.60 10.89 13.79
C LEU A 203 29.22 10.67 14.38
N TRP A 204 28.77 9.43 14.33
CA TRP A 204 27.46 8.99 14.79
C TRP A 204 27.62 7.97 15.92
N PHE A 205 27.07 8.28 17.08
CA PHE A 205 27.19 7.46 18.29
C PHE A 205 25.85 6.85 18.69
N ASP A 206 25.89 5.76 19.44
CA ASP A 206 24.69 5.02 19.83
C ASP A 206 24.58 4.75 21.32
N THR A 207 23.36 4.46 21.78
CA THR A 207 23.01 4.08 23.16
C THR A 207 23.50 5.05 24.26
N PRO A 208 23.18 6.37 24.20
CA PRO A 208 23.72 7.42 25.10
C PRO A 208 23.58 7.14 26.60
N GLN A 209 22.59 6.35 26.99
CA GLN A 209 22.22 6.11 28.40
C GLN A 209 22.89 4.86 28.99
N LYS A 210 23.83 4.25 28.27
CA LYS A 210 24.48 2.99 28.68
C LYS A 210 25.91 3.19 29.20
N LEU A 211 26.45 4.39 29.04
CA LEU A 211 27.72 4.84 29.59
C LEU A 211 27.47 6.08 30.47
N PRO A 212 28.21 6.28 31.59
CA PRO A 212 28.04 7.44 32.44
C PRO A 212 28.21 8.75 31.66
N LEU A 213 27.41 9.77 32.02
CA LEU A 213 27.45 11.07 31.34
C LEU A 213 28.84 11.72 31.38
N SER A 214 29.62 11.51 32.46
CA SER A 214 31.00 11.98 32.57
C SER A 214 31.89 11.44 31.45
N GLU A 215 31.77 10.14 31.14
CA GLU A 215 32.59 9.49 30.13
C GLU A 215 32.17 9.90 28.72
N ASN A 216 30.87 10.06 28.49
CA ASN A 216 30.34 10.63 27.25
C ASN A 216 30.92 12.04 26.98
N ILE A 217 31.00 12.88 28.03
CA ILE A 217 31.60 14.21 27.93
C ILE A 217 33.11 14.12 27.65
N ARG A 218 33.84 13.19 28.30
CA ARG A 218 35.27 12.96 28.02
C ARG A 218 35.50 12.56 26.56
N ILE A 219 34.66 11.70 26.00
CA ILE A 219 34.72 11.31 24.59
C ILE A 219 34.47 12.52 23.69
N LEU A 220 33.41 13.31 23.95
CA LEU A 220 33.12 14.51 23.17
C LEU A 220 34.28 15.51 23.23
N LYS A 221 34.88 15.72 24.40
CA LYS A 221 36.06 16.58 24.56
C LYS A 221 37.23 16.05 23.71
N ALA A 222 37.54 14.76 23.81
CA ALA A 222 38.63 14.15 23.04
C ALA A 222 38.43 14.26 21.52
N ILE A 223 37.18 14.20 21.04
CA ILE A 223 36.84 14.46 19.63
C ILE A 223 37.16 15.93 19.29
N ARG A 224 36.69 16.87 20.11
CA ARG A 224 36.86 18.31 19.86
C ARG A 224 38.31 18.79 19.96
N ASP A 225 39.13 18.13 20.79
CA ASP A 225 40.56 18.37 20.90
C ASP A 225 41.31 17.96 19.60
N VAL A 226 40.78 16.97 18.85
CA VAL A 226 41.37 16.50 17.58
C VAL A 226 40.78 17.23 16.37
N ASP A 227 39.45 17.35 16.32
CA ASP A 227 38.73 18.01 15.24
C ASP A 227 37.49 18.74 15.75
N ASN A 228 37.54 20.08 15.73
CA ASN A 228 36.42 20.93 16.12
C ASN A 228 35.37 21.10 15.00
N ASN A 229 35.62 20.62 13.80
CA ASN A 229 34.74 20.76 12.63
C ASN A 229 33.90 19.51 12.33
N VAL A 230 34.26 18.33 12.86
CA VAL A 230 33.46 17.10 12.66
C VAL A 230 32.08 17.21 13.30
N VAL A 231 31.02 16.91 12.56
CA VAL A 231 29.65 16.90 13.09
C VAL A 231 29.49 15.71 14.03
N VAL A 232 28.86 15.88 15.19
CA VAL A 232 28.62 14.81 16.17
C VAL A 232 27.12 14.71 16.47
N ASN A 233 26.55 13.52 16.37
CA ASN A 233 25.14 13.34 16.70
C ASN A 233 24.84 13.47 18.20
N GLY A 234 23.56 13.64 18.53
CA GLY A 234 23.10 13.87 19.90
C GLY A 234 23.19 12.65 20.81
N ARG A 235 23.23 11.45 20.23
CA ARG A 235 23.34 10.19 20.98
C ARG A 235 24.71 9.97 21.63
N LEU A 236 25.72 10.82 21.43
CA LEU A 236 26.93 10.76 22.25
C LEU A 236 26.69 11.33 23.65
N VAL A 237 26.10 12.52 23.73
CA VAL A 237 25.93 13.23 25.01
C VAL A 237 24.52 13.84 25.10
N ARG A 238 23.59 13.06 25.66
CA ARG A 238 22.19 13.44 25.87
C ARG A 238 21.74 13.11 27.28
N PHE A 239 21.05 14.05 27.93
CA PHE A 239 20.49 13.89 29.27
C PHE A 239 19.19 14.69 29.38
N ALA A 240 18.12 14.06 29.89
CA ALA A 240 16.78 14.65 29.92
C ALA A 240 16.38 15.28 28.56
N ALA A 241 16.01 16.56 28.56
CA ALA A 241 15.68 17.34 27.35
C ALA A 241 16.91 18.01 26.68
N SER A 242 18.10 17.88 27.28
CA SER A 242 19.34 18.54 26.85
C SER A 242 20.22 17.64 25.98
N ASN A 243 21.04 18.28 25.14
CA ASN A 243 21.87 17.64 24.12
C ASN A 243 23.14 18.46 23.90
N PHE A 244 24.33 17.85 24.03
CA PHE A 244 25.61 18.51 23.69
C PHE A 244 26.18 18.11 22.32
N GLY A 245 25.55 17.14 21.63
CA GLY A 245 25.82 16.91 20.21
C GLY A 245 25.31 18.05 19.33
N ASP A 246 25.69 18.02 18.06
CA ASP A 246 25.32 19.05 17.07
C ASP A 246 23.85 18.93 16.62
N TYR A 247 23.24 17.75 16.67
CA TYR A 247 21.83 17.57 16.31
C TYR A 247 21.18 16.46 17.12
N LYS A 248 19.84 16.42 17.17
CA LYS A 248 19.07 15.39 17.89
C LYS A 248 18.80 14.19 16.98
N ASN A 249 18.68 13.00 17.55
CA ASN A 249 18.19 11.83 16.80
C ASN A 249 16.77 11.49 17.25
N THR A 250 15.91 11.13 16.28
CA THR A 250 14.63 10.50 16.62
C THR A 250 14.84 9.04 17.00
N ALA A 251 13.74 8.29 17.12
CA ALA A 251 13.80 6.86 17.29
C ALA A 251 14.28 6.14 16.02
N ASP A 252 14.59 4.86 16.21
CA ASP A 252 14.92 3.92 15.16
C ASP A 252 13.70 3.62 14.29
N ARG A 253 13.89 3.44 12.97
CA ARG A 253 12.85 2.95 12.05
C ARG A 253 11.52 3.73 12.09
N PRO A 254 11.53 5.08 12.12
CA PRO A 254 10.29 5.85 12.20
C PRO A 254 9.48 5.71 10.91
N ALA A 255 8.17 5.59 11.06
CA ALA A 255 7.16 5.71 9.99
C ALA A 255 6.50 7.11 10.01
N GLU A 256 6.47 7.77 11.16
CA GLU A 256 5.99 9.14 11.39
C GLU A 256 6.93 9.88 12.34
N PHE A 257 6.88 11.22 12.33
CA PHE A 257 7.77 12.07 13.13
C PHE A 257 7.01 12.85 14.19
N TYR A 258 7.35 12.64 15.45
CA TYR A 258 6.88 13.53 16.53
C TYR A 258 7.52 14.92 16.39
N PRO A 259 6.92 15.98 16.96
CA PRO A 259 7.50 17.32 16.93
C PRO A 259 8.88 17.35 17.59
N VAL A 260 9.91 17.79 16.85
CA VAL A 260 11.27 17.98 17.36
C VAL A 260 11.71 19.41 17.08
N THR A 261 12.18 20.10 18.10
CA THR A 261 12.75 21.45 17.98
C THR A 261 14.23 21.40 17.63
N GLY A 262 14.66 22.28 16.72
CA GLY A 262 16.05 22.40 16.28
C GLY A 262 16.42 21.36 15.21
N ASP A 263 17.72 21.12 15.04
CA ASP A 263 18.24 20.16 14.08
C ASP A 263 18.03 18.72 14.55
N TRP A 264 17.48 17.88 13.67
CA TRP A 264 17.25 16.47 13.99
C TRP A 264 17.36 15.53 12.79
N GLU A 265 17.70 14.27 13.06
CA GLU A 265 17.84 13.20 12.07
C GLU A 265 17.03 11.97 12.46
N ALA A 266 16.34 11.39 11.48
CA ALA A 266 15.70 10.10 11.58
C ALA A 266 16.47 9.02 10.82
N ILE A 267 16.40 7.78 11.31
CA ILE A 267 17.18 6.65 10.80
C ILE A 267 16.27 5.47 10.37
N PRO A 268 15.55 5.60 9.24
CA PRO A 268 14.69 4.53 8.74
C PRO A 268 15.50 3.37 8.14
N THR A 269 14.99 2.14 8.24
CA THR A 269 15.54 0.95 7.58
C THR A 269 14.69 0.55 6.38
N THR A 270 15.32 -0.02 5.34
CA THR A 270 14.60 -0.57 4.17
C THR A 270 13.68 -1.73 4.57
N ASN A 271 14.07 -2.54 5.55
CA ASN A 271 13.32 -3.66 6.12
C ASN A 271 13.19 -3.51 7.66
N GLU A 272 13.13 -4.58 8.43
CA GLU A 272 12.96 -4.58 9.90
C GLU A 272 14.27 -4.81 10.67
N SER A 273 15.42 -4.81 10.00
CA SER A 273 16.76 -4.97 10.57
C SER A 273 17.72 -3.87 10.07
N TYR A 274 18.74 -3.53 10.87
CA TYR A 274 19.82 -2.65 10.39
C TYR A 274 20.88 -3.46 9.65
N GLY A 275 21.42 -4.50 10.28
CA GLY A 275 22.31 -5.45 9.64
C GLY A 275 21.57 -6.39 8.68
N TYR A 276 22.31 -6.98 7.73
CA TYR A 276 21.73 -7.92 6.76
C TYR A 276 21.06 -9.12 7.43
N SER A 277 19.83 -9.41 7.01
CA SER A 277 19.09 -10.61 7.40
C SER A 277 18.58 -11.32 6.15
N LYS A 278 18.99 -12.56 5.93
CA LYS A 278 18.51 -13.38 4.79
C LYS A 278 17.04 -13.79 4.95
N PHE A 279 16.49 -13.66 6.17
CA PHE A 279 15.12 -14.03 6.51
C PHE A 279 14.13 -12.87 6.51
N ASP A 280 14.59 -11.63 6.36
CA ASP A 280 13.71 -10.47 6.37
C ASP A 280 13.26 -10.08 4.96
N SER A 281 12.01 -10.37 4.65
CA SER A 281 11.36 -10.02 3.38
C SER A 281 10.51 -8.76 3.45
N ARG A 282 10.41 -8.09 4.61
CA ARG A 282 9.49 -6.95 4.85
C ARG A 282 10.04 -5.61 4.37
N HIS A 283 10.58 -5.59 3.14
CA HIS A 283 11.09 -4.37 2.53
C HIS A 283 9.95 -3.38 2.26
N LYS A 284 10.14 -2.13 2.67
CA LYS A 284 9.19 -1.05 2.48
C LYS A 284 9.22 -0.57 1.02
N PRO A 285 8.08 -0.15 0.44
CA PRO A 285 8.03 0.28 -0.95
C PRO A 285 8.76 1.62 -1.16
N VAL A 286 9.20 1.90 -2.40
CA VAL A 286 9.82 3.19 -2.78
C VAL A 286 8.95 4.38 -2.38
N SER A 287 7.63 4.26 -2.52
CA SER A 287 6.67 5.31 -2.18
C SER A 287 6.71 5.72 -0.71
N HIS A 288 7.03 4.78 0.19
CA HIS A 288 7.22 5.08 1.60
C HIS A 288 8.39 6.06 1.79
N PHE A 289 9.56 5.76 1.23
CA PHE A 289 10.76 6.59 1.41
C PHE A 289 10.65 7.95 0.73
N VAL A 290 10.09 8.03 -0.48
CA VAL A 290 9.88 9.30 -1.19
C VAL A 290 9.00 10.26 -0.36
N ARG A 291 7.93 9.73 0.25
CA ARG A 291 7.06 10.54 1.14
C ARG A 291 7.75 10.85 2.45
N LEU A 292 8.48 9.90 3.03
CA LEU A 292 9.20 10.08 4.29
C LEU A 292 10.28 11.18 4.19
N ILE A 293 11.03 11.23 3.07
CA ILE A 293 12.02 12.27 2.78
C ILE A 293 11.37 13.66 2.77
N ALA A 294 10.26 13.82 2.06
CA ALA A 294 9.52 15.07 2.02
C ALA A 294 8.94 15.45 3.40
N SER A 295 8.40 14.48 4.15
CA SER A 295 7.86 14.69 5.50
C SER A 295 8.93 15.09 6.53
N ALA A 296 10.14 14.55 6.42
CA ALA A 296 11.27 14.94 7.27
C ALA A 296 11.71 16.37 6.94
N ALA A 297 11.93 16.66 5.64
CA ALA A 297 12.32 17.99 5.18
C ALA A 297 11.28 19.08 5.52
N SER A 298 9.98 18.78 5.41
CA SER A 298 8.89 19.71 5.75
C SER A 298 8.85 20.07 7.23
N ARG A 299 9.42 19.21 8.08
CA ARG A 299 9.59 19.39 9.53
C ARG A 299 11.02 19.80 9.92
N GLY A 300 11.84 20.18 8.93
CA GLY A 300 13.20 20.67 9.12
C GLY A 300 14.27 19.60 9.37
N GLY A 301 13.89 18.33 9.45
CA GLY A 301 14.80 17.23 9.76
C GLY A 301 15.52 16.64 8.54
N ASN A 302 16.45 15.74 8.83
CA ASN A 302 17.15 14.92 7.86
C ASN A 302 16.75 13.44 7.98
N LEU A 303 16.96 12.68 6.91
CA LEU A 303 16.95 11.21 6.95
C LEU A 303 18.31 10.61 6.66
N LEU A 304 18.71 9.66 7.48
CA LEU A 304 19.86 8.80 7.30
C LEU A 304 19.35 7.36 7.13
N MET A 305 19.04 7.00 5.88
CA MET A 305 18.36 5.75 5.54
C MET A 305 19.34 4.58 5.48
N ASN A 306 19.02 3.49 6.18
CA ASN A 306 19.91 2.35 6.33
C ASN A 306 19.84 1.33 5.19
N ILE A 307 21.02 0.82 4.83
CA ILE A 307 21.26 -0.39 4.04
C ILE A 307 22.07 -1.37 4.89
N GLY A 308 21.71 -2.65 4.86
CA GLY A 308 22.44 -3.74 5.50
C GLY A 308 23.12 -4.63 4.46
N PRO A 309 24.40 -4.41 4.10
CA PRO A 309 25.07 -5.18 3.06
C PRO A 309 25.29 -6.64 3.49
N LYS A 310 25.27 -7.53 2.51
CA LYS A 310 25.50 -8.96 2.69
C LYS A 310 26.93 -9.24 3.17
N GLY A 311 27.13 -10.43 3.74
CA GLY A 311 28.45 -10.87 4.19
C GLY A 311 29.50 -11.01 3.07
N ASP A 312 29.09 -11.02 1.80
CA ASP A 312 30.01 -11.04 0.66
C ASP A 312 30.45 -9.64 0.18
N GLY A 313 29.86 -8.57 0.74
CA GLY A 313 30.14 -7.18 0.35
C GLY A 313 29.20 -6.60 -0.71
N THR A 314 28.17 -7.31 -1.15
CA THR A 314 27.14 -6.79 -2.06
C THR A 314 25.94 -6.20 -1.31
N PHE A 315 25.22 -5.27 -1.93
CA PHE A 315 23.88 -4.88 -1.47
C PHE A 315 22.85 -5.94 -1.88
N ASP A 316 21.76 -6.07 -1.12
CA ASP A 316 20.61 -6.87 -1.56
C ASP A 316 19.98 -6.21 -2.79
N GLU A 317 19.56 -7.01 -3.77
CA GLU A 317 18.89 -6.48 -4.97
C GLU A 317 17.60 -5.73 -4.61
N LYS A 318 16.93 -6.13 -3.53
CA LYS A 318 15.75 -5.43 -2.99
C LYS A 318 16.10 -4.01 -2.54
N ASP A 319 17.22 -3.84 -1.85
CA ASP A 319 17.72 -2.53 -1.43
C ASP A 319 18.14 -1.67 -2.63
N VAL A 320 18.83 -2.27 -3.61
CA VAL A 320 19.21 -1.57 -4.85
C VAL A 320 17.98 -1.09 -5.64
N LYS A 321 16.90 -1.88 -5.69
CA LYS A 321 15.62 -1.47 -6.31
C LYS A 321 15.01 -0.27 -5.59
N ILE A 322 15.06 -0.24 -4.26
CA ILE A 322 14.59 0.90 -3.46
C ILE A 322 15.43 2.14 -3.77
N LEU A 323 16.76 2.03 -3.70
CA LEU A 323 17.69 3.13 -3.99
C LEU A 323 17.49 3.71 -5.40
N ARG A 324 17.32 2.85 -6.41
CA ARG A 324 17.05 3.26 -7.79
C ARG A 324 15.72 3.99 -7.92
N GLY A 325 14.67 3.49 -7.26
CA GLY A 325 13.35 4.12 -7.27
C GLY A 325 13.35 5.51 -6.61
N ILE A 326 14.05 5.65 -5.48
CA ILE A 326 14.26 6.95 -4.82
C ILE A 326 15.06 7.87 -5.73
N GLY A 327 16.15 7.37 -6.32
CA GLY A 327 17.00 8.12 -7.25
C GLY A 327 16.23 8.69 -8.43
N ALA A 328 15.36 7.89 -9.05
CA ALA A 328 14.52 8.32 -10.16
C ALA A 328 13.57 9.49 -9.79
N TRP A 329 13.12 9.55 -8.54
CA TRP A 329 12.33 10.68 -8.05
C TRP A 329 13.20 11.88 -7.68
N MET A 330 14.34 11.65 -7.00
CA MET A 330 15.27 12.70 -6.59
C MET A 330 15.90 13.43 -7.78
N ASP A 331 16.22 12.72 -8.87
CA ASP A 331 16.78 13.29 -10.11
C ASP A 331 15.92 14.46 -10.63
N LYS A 332 14.60 14.33 -10.50
CA LYS A 332 13.64 15.31 -11.01
C LYS A 332 13.16 16.32 -9.95
N ASN A 333 13.21 15.95 -8.67
CA ASN A 333 12.53 16.71 -7.60
C ASN A 333 13.46 17.20 -6.49
N SER A 334 14.76 16.92 -6.55
CA SER A 334 15.71 17.20 -5.46
C SER A 334 15.79 18.66 -5.02
N GLU A 335 15.46 19.63 -5.89
CA GLU A 335 15.40 21.06 -5.53
C GLU A 335 14.41 21.33 -4.38
N SER A 336 13.33 20.56 -4.32
CA SER A 336 12.31 20.64 -3.25
C SER A 336 12.73 20.00 -1.92
N ILE A 337 13.92 19.40 -1.87
CA ILE A 337 14.47 18.75 -0.67
C ILE A 337 15.72 19.49 -0.21
N TYR A 338 16.77 19.59 -1.05
CA TYR A 338 18.06 20.10 -0.60
C TYR A 338 18.07 21.60 -0.32
N GLY A 339 18.62 21.95 0.85
CA GLY A 339 18.68 23.33 1.32
C GLY A 339 17.32 23.93 1.71
N THR A 340 16.27 23.11 1.79
CA THR A 340 14.96 23.58 2.25
C THR A 340 14.89 23.71 3.77
N LYS A 341 13.92 24.48 4.23
CA LYS A 341 13.54 24.64 5.64
C LYS A 341 12.15 24.08 5.88
N ALA A 342 11.83 23.88 7.16
CA ALA A 342 10.48 23.53 7.59
C ALA A 342 9.47 24.58 7.09
N SER A 343 8.31 24.10 6.63
CA SER A 343 7.23 24.99 6.23
C SER A 343 6.38 25.38 7.44
N PRO A 344 6.06 26.68 7.61
CA PRO A 344 5.11 27.15 8.63
C PRO A 344 3.64 26.92 8.22
N LEU A 345 3.37 26.31 7.05
CA LEU A 345 2.01 25.89 6.72
C LEU A 345 1.60 24.69 7.57
N PRO A 346 0.34 24.63 8.02
CA PRO A 346 -0.19 23.43 8.65
C PRO A 346 -0.17 22.26 7.66
N LEU A 347 -0.18 21.04 8.19
CA LEU A 347 -0.29 19.84 7.36
C LEU A 347 -1.56 19.89 6.51
N GLN A 348 -1.41 19.49 5.25
CA GLN A 348 -2.49 19.54 4.28
C GLN A 348 -3.19 18.19 4.22
N SER A 349 -4.45 18.14 3.76
CA SER A 349 -5.12 16.87 3.49
C SER A 349 -4.38 16.06 2.42
N TRP A 350 -3.78 16.74 1.45
CA TRP A 350 -3.12 16.13 0.30
C TRP A 350 -1.64 15.81 0.50
N GLY A 351 -0.97 16.31 1.54
CA GLY A 351 0.47 16.12 1.73
C GLY A 351 1.16 17.18 2.59
N VAL A 352 2.41 17.52 2.25
CA VAL A 352 3.29 18.42 3.03
C VAL A 352 3.92 19.50 2.15
N SER A 353 4.65 20.44 2.75
CA SER A 353 5.37 21.46 1.99
C SER A 353 6.74 21.80 2.57
N THR A 354 7.66 22.24 1.72
CA THR A 354 9.00 22.71 2.10
C THR A 354 9.25 24.11 1.54
N VAL A 355 10.19 24.86 2.12
CA VAL A 355 10.44 26.26 1.75
C VAL A 355 11.91 26.50 1.43
N LYS A 356 12.21 27.24 0.36
CA LYS A 356 13.56 27.71 0.02
C LYS A 356 13.51 29.09 -0.63
N GLY A 357 14.04 30.10 0.06
CA GLY A 357 13.91 31.49 -0.37
C GLY A 357 12.43 31.87 -0.52
N ASP A 358 12.08 32.49 -1.65
CA ASP A 358 10.70 32.86 -1.99
C ASP A 358 9.91 31.76 -2.70
N LYS A 359 10.39 30.50 -2.66
CA LYS A 359 9.70 29.35 -3.24
C LYS A 359 9.12 28.46 -2.14
N LEU A 360 7.86 28.09 -2.33
CA LEU A 360 7.18 27.05 -1.58
C LEU A 360 6.99 25.83 -2.49
N TYR A 361 7.43 24.65 -2.04
CA TYR A 361 7.23 23.40 -2.75
C TYR A 361 6.10 22.62 -2.10
N LEU A 362 5.10 22.26 -2.88
CA LEU A 362 3.96 21.47 -2.46
C LEU A 362 4.22 20.01 -2.82
N HIS A 363 4.39 19.15 -1.81
CA HIS A 363 4.57 17.71 -1.96
C HIS A 363 3.20 17.01 -1.89
N VAL A 364 2.60 16.78 -3.06
CA VAL A 364 1.24 16.25 -3.22
C VAL A 364 1.27 14.73 -3.20
N PHE A 365 0.96 14.14 -2.03
CA PHE A 365 0.90 12.69 -1.82
C PHE A 365 -0.44 12.10 -2.27
N ASN A 366 -1.54 12.86 -2.07
CA ASN A 366 -2.88 12.47 -2.48
C ASN A 366 -3.40 13.52 -3.47
N TRP A 367 -3.49 13.14 -4.74
CA TRP A 367 -4.03 14.02 -5.77
C TRP A 367 -5.55 14.19 -5.59
N PRO A 368 -6.10 15.41 -5.66
CA PRO A 368 -7.53 15.65 -5.48
C PRO A 368 -8.35 15.06 -6.64
N VAL A 369 -9.46 14.40 -6.31
CA VAL A 369 -10.27 13.62 -7.28
C VAL A 369 -10.96 14.47 -8.36
N ASP A 370 -11.15 15.76 -8.08
CA ASP A 370 -11.74 16.74 -8.98
C ASP A 370 -10.69 17.67 -9.62
N GLY A 371 -9.40 17.43 -9.37
CA GLY A 371 -8.31 18.27 -9.86
C GLY A 371 -8.22 19.64 -9.17
N LYS A 372 -8.89 19.87 -8.04
CA LYS A 372 -8.84 21.15 -7.30
C LYS A 372 -7.97 21.02 -6.05
N LEU A 373 -6.76 21.55 -6.09
CA LEU A 373 -5.85 21.49 -4.95
C LEU A 373 -5.94 22.76 -4.12
N TYR A 374 -6.48 22.65 -2.91
CA TYR A 374 -6.54 23.74 -1.96
C TYR A 374 -5.28 23.79 -1.11
N VAL A 375 -4.54 24.89 -1.18
CA VAL A 375 -3.39 25.17 -0.30
C VAL A 375 -3.91 25.95 0.90
N GLY A 376 -4.18 25.20 1.96
CA GLY A 376 -4.72 25.65 3.22
C GLY A 376 -3.76 26.53 4.01
N GLY A 377 -4.16 27.75 4.36
CA GLY A 377 -3.39 28.63 5.24
C GLY A 377 -2.28 29.44 4.55
N LEU A 378 -2.24 29.50 3.22
CA LEU A 378 -1.31 30.35 2.47
C LEU A 378 -1.83 31.79 2.37
N LYS A 379 -1.31 32.73 3.18
CA LYS A 379 -1.65 34.16 3.11
C LYS A 379 -0.90 34.89 1.99
N SER A 380 0.35 34.50 1.75
CA SER A 380 1.14 35.06 0.63
C SER A 380 0.45 34.85 -0.71
N ASN A 381 0.55 35.83 -1.60
CA ASN A 381 0.01 35.74 -2.95
C ASN A 381 1.01 35.04 -3.88
N PRO A 382 0.62 33.91 -4.51
CA PRO A 382 1.43 33.31 -5.56
C PRO A 382 1.53 34.26 -6.76
N THR A 383 2.70 34.28 -7.39
CA THR A 383 2.94 34.95 -8.67
C THR A 383 2.90 33.95 -9.82
N LYS A 384 3.36 32.72 -9.57
CA LYS A 384 3.36 31.61 -10.53
C LYS A 384 3.25 30.29 -9.79
N ILE A 385 2.50 29.35 -10.37
CA ILE A 385 2.44 27.97 -9.88
C ILE A 385 2.69 27.03 -11.06
N TYR A 386 3.63 26.10 -10.90
CA TYR A 386 4.05 25.20 -11.98
C TYR A 386 4.54 23.86 -11.44
N SER A 387 4.66 22.86 -12.32
CA SER A 387 5.22 21.56 -11.96
C SER A 387 6.74 21.65 -11.87
N LEU A 388 7.34 21.13 -10.80
CA LEU A 388 8.81 21.14 -10.67
C LEU A 388 9.50 20.38 -11.81
N THR A 389 8.88 19.28 -12.28
CA THR A 389 9.44 18.43 -13.34
C THR A 389 9.19 18.96 -14.75
N ASP A 390 8.30 19.94 -14.91
CA ASP A 390 8.03 20.65 -16.16
C ASP A 390 7.56 22.08 -15.86
N ALA A 391 8.50 23.03 -15.89
CA ALA A 391 8.22 24.44 -15.61
C ALA A 391 7.31 25.13 -16.66
N LYS A 392 7.09 24.51 -17.82
CA LYS A 392 6.11 24.97 -18.82
C LYS A 392 4.69 24.56 -18.43
N ARG A 393 4.54 23.48 -17.65
CA ARG A 393 3.26 23.07 -17.09
C ARG A 393 2.90 23.96 -15.90
N THR A 394 2.31 25.10 -16.22
CA THR A 394 1.77 26.06 -15.24
C THR A 394 0.31 25.75 -14.88
N PHE A 395 -0.09 26.13 -13.67
CA PHE A 395 -1.45 25.93 -13.17
C PHE A 395 -2.10 27.28 -12.89
N SER A 396 -3.33 27.45 -13.34
CA SER A 396 -4.16 28.58 -12.91
C SER A 396 -4.49 28.43 -11.43
N PHE A 397 -4.54 29.55 -10.72
CA PHE A 397 -4.89 29.58 -9.31
C PHE A 397 -5.77 30.78 -9.00
N SER A 398 -6.55 30.67 -7.94
CA SER A 398 -7.38 31.76 -7.43
C SER A 398 -7.34 31.81 -5.91
N ARG A 399 -7.46 33.03 -5.39
CA ARG A 399 -7.65 33.29 -3.95
C ARG A 399 -9.08 32.92 -3.59
N VAL A 400 -9.27 31.93 -2.72
CA VAL A 400 -10.62 31.49 -2.30
C VAL A 400 -11.13 32.33 -1.12
N ASN A 401 -10.22 32.66 -0.21
CA ASN A 401 -10.44 33.50 0.97
C ASN A 401 -9.06 34.04 1.43
N PRO A 402 -8.98 34.93 2.44
CA PRO A 402 -7.71 35.55 2.86
C PRO A 402 -6.57 34.57 3.23
N THR A 403 -6.88 33.31 3.52
CA THR A 403 -5.90 32.30 3.96
C THR A 403 -5.75 31.13 2.99
N ASP A 404 -6.46 31.09 1.86
CA ASP A 404 -6.42 29.94 0.92
C ASP A 404 -6.18 30.30 -0.52
N VAL A 405 -5.44 29.41 -1.18
CA VAL A 405 -5.28 29.40 -2.63
C VAL A 405 -5.85 28.09 -3.18
N LEU A 406 -6.74 28.18 -4.16
CA LEU A 406 -7.14 27.05 -4.99
C LEU A 406 -6.24 27.01 -6.23
N ILE A 407 -5.68 25.83 -6.52
CA ILE A 407 -4.92 25.53 -7.72
C ILE A 407 -5.73 24.57 -8.57
N ASN A 408 -6.01 24.94 -9.82
CA ASN A 408 -6.68 24.06 -10.77
C ASN A 408 -5.64 23.17 -11.46
N LEU A 409 -5.60 21.91 -11.05
CA LEU A 409 -4.75 20.87 -11.60
C LEU A 409 -5.39 20.27 -12.86
N ALA A 410 -5.42 21.04 -13.94
CA ALA A 410 -5.87 20.53 -15.24
C ALA A 410 -4.88 19.47 -15.79
N GLY A 411 -5.42 18.41 -16.39
CA GLY A 411 -4.66 17.36 -17.08
C GLY A 411 -4.29 16.15 -16.23
N LYS A 412 -3.47 15.26 -16.80
CA LYS A 412 -3.07 13.98 -16.18
C LYS A 412 -2.30 14.17 -14.88
N VAL A 413 -2.50 13.28 -13.91
CA VAL A 413 -1.71 13.22 -12.67
C VAL A 413 -0.23 13.19 -13.03
N ILE A 414 0.56 14.06 -12.41
CA ILE A 414 1.99 14.23 -12.73
C ILE A 414 2.82 13.08 -12.14
N ASP A 415 2.48 12.69 -10.92
CA ASP A 415 3.12 11.62 -10.14
C ASP A 415 2.11 11.16 -9.07
N THR A 416 1.90 9.85 -8.92
CA THR A 416 0.94 9.27 -7.97
C THR A 416 1.53 8.99 -6.58
N VAL A 417 2.85 9.08 -6.44
CA VAL A 417 3.58 8.89 -5.19
C VAL A 417 3.77 10.23 -4.47
N ASN A 418 4.38 11.19 -5.14
CA ASN A 418 4.68 12.53 -4.62
C ASN A 418 4.93 13.52 -5.77
N ALA A 419 3.87 14.17 -6.27
CA ALA A 419 4.01 15.23 -7.25
C ALA A 419 4.48 16.52 -6.57
N VAL A 420 5.43 17.23 -7.18
CA VAL A 420 5.93 18.50 -6.64
C VAL A 420 5.49 19.67 -7.49
N LEU A 421 4.74 20.58 -6.88
CA LEU A 421 4.39 21.88 -7.47
C LEU A 421 5.23 22.97 -6.81
N VAL A 422 5.72 23.91 -7.61
CA VAL A 422 6.43 25.09 -7.14
C VAL A 422 5.48 26.28 -7.12
N VAL A 423 5.48 27.01 -6.02
CA VAL A 423 4.74 28.25 -5.83
C VAL A 423 5.76 29.37 -5.64
N ASP A 424 5.86 30.24 -6.65
CA ASP A 424 6.67 31.45 -6.57
C ASP A 424 5.92 32.53 -5.79
N LEU A 425 6.52 33.02 -4.71
CA LEU A 425 5.90 34.01 -3.83
C LEU A 425 6.51 35.39 -4.03
N LYS A 426 5.69 36.43 -3.81
CA LYS A 426 6.17 37.81 -3.70
C LYS A 426 6.32 38.15 -2.21
N ASN A 427 7.50 38.63 -1.81
CA ASN A 427 7.81 39.08 -0.45
C ASN A 427 7.77 37.97 0.64
N GLY A 428 8.23 36.76 0.32
CA GLY A 428 8.31 35.66 1.28
C GLY A 428 6.97 35.00 1.64
N LEU A 429 7.06 33.99 2.52
CA LEU A 429 5.93 33.16 2.95
C LEU A 429 5.28 33.69 4.24
N GLN A 430 3.97 33.93 4.18
CA GLN A 430 3.09 34.26 5.29
C GLN A 430 1.98 33.21 5.36
N THR A 431 1.68 32.71 6.56
CA THR A 431 0.74 31.61 6.76
C THR A 431 -0.30 31.85 7.84
N ASP A 432 -1.34 31.05 7.80
CA ASP A 432 -2.28 30.80 8.89
C ASP A 432 -2.01 29.42 9.50
N SER A 433 -2.20 29.28 10.82
CA SER A 433 -1.97 28.01 11.51
C SER A 433 -3.18 27.07 11.50
N VAL A 434 -4.38 27.54 11.13
CA VAL A 434 -5.58 26.71 11.13
C VAL A 434 -5.59 25.81 9.90
N ARG A 435 -5.57 24.50 10.15
CA ARG A 435 -5.57 23.47 9.11
C ARG A 435 -6.85 23.50 8.28
N TYR A 436 -6.74 23.41 6.96
CA TYR A 436 -7.88 23.17 6.08
C TYR A 436 -8.12 21.66 5.90
N VAL A 437 -9.38 21.22 6.01
CA VAL A 437 -9.80 19.84 5.72
C VAL A 437 -10.52 19.83 4.38
N SER A 438 -9.89 19.24 3.36
CA SER A 438 -10.45 19.18 2.01
C SER A 438 -11.46 18.03 1.86
N THR A 439 -12.60 18.29 1.21
CA THR A 439 -13.65 17.31 0.92
C THR A 439 -13.40 16.46 -0.32
N ASN A 440 -12.45 16.86 -1.17
CA ASN A 440 -12.05 16.17 -2.39
C ASN A 440 -10.78 15.32 -2.23
N ILE A 441 -10.33 15.14 -0.98
CA ILE A 441 -9.28 14.21 -0.60
C ILE A 441 -9.91 13.05 0.16
N PRO A 442 -9.63 11.78 -0.19
CA PRO A 442 -10.35 10.63 0.39
C PRO A 442 -10.29 10.55 1.91
N ILE A 443 -9.16 10.92 2.52
CA ILE A 443 -8.96 10.85 3.97
C ILE A 443 -8.05 12.00 4.40
N THR A 444 -8.48 12.75 5.42
CA THR A 444 -7.61 13.66 6.16
C THR A 444 -7.20 13.04 7.49
N ARG A 445 -5.90 12.87 7.72
CA ARG A 445 -5.34 12.32 8.96
C ARG A 445 -5.00 13.44 9.94
N LEU A 446 -5.67 13.49 11.09
CA LEU A 446 -5.36 14.33 12.23
C LEU A 446 -4.50 13.51 13.21
N LEU A 447 -3.17 13.55 13.04
CA LEU A 447 -2.26 12.73 13.86
C LEU A 447 -2.22 13.24 15.30
N ALA A 448 -2.05 12.33 16.26
CA ALA A 448 -1.83 12.69 17.66
C ALA A 448 -0.54 13.50 17.87
N PHE A 449 0.46 13.28 17.02
CA PHE A 449 1.70 14.07 17.01
C PHE A 449 1.49 15.55 16.64
N ASP A 450 0.39 15.90 15.97
CA ASP A 450 0.07 17.27 15.58
C ASP A 450 -1.08 17.86 16.42
N ALA A 451 -1.51 17.15 17.47
CA ALA A 451 -2.56 17.60 18.37
C ALA A 451 -2.04 18.65 19.36
N THR A 452 -2.88 19.63 19.69
CA THR A 452 -2.66 20.48 20.86
C THR A 452 -2.97 19.68 22.12
N GLN A 453 -1.98 19.62 23.03
CA GLN A 453 -2.06 18.90 24.29
C GLN A 453 -2.50 19.84 25.41
N GLN A 454 -3.65 19.57 26.03
CA GLN A 454 -4.10 20.23 27.25
C GLN A 454 -3.77 19.35 28.46
N GLY A 455 -3.16 19.93 29.50
CA GLY A 455 -2.69 19.19 30.69
C GLY A 455 -1.21 18.81 30.61
N LYS A 456 -0.71 18.17 31.67
CA LYS A 456 0.70 17.73 31.79
C LYS A 456 0.81 16.20 31.73
N GLY A 457 2.00 15.68 31.49
CA GLY A 457 2.30 14.24 31.63
C GLY A 457 2.11 13.40 30.37
N PHE A 458 1.79 14.01 29.23
CA PHE A 458 1.79 13.32 27.95
C PHE A 458 3.20 12.97 27.49
N ALA A 459 3.31 11.86 26.77
CA ALA A 459 4.52 11.46 26.06
C ALA A 459 4.19 11.03 24.63
N PHE A 460 5.15 11.23 23.73
CA PHE A 460 5.05 10.71 22.37
C PHE A 460 5.61 9.29 22.31
N GLY A 461 4.91 8.43 21.60
CA GLY A 461 5.47 7.20 21.08
C GLY A 461 6.66 7.50 20.14
N ASP A 462 7.42 6.46 19.83
CA ASP A 462 8.71 6.62 19.16
C ASP A 462 8.59 6.86 17.64
N GLY A 463 7.36 6.79 17.10
CA GLY A 463 7.08 7.09 15.70
C GLY A 463 7.28 5.92 14.74
N LYS A 464 7.67 4.73 15.23
CA LYS A 464 7.67 3.50 14.42
C LYS A 464 6.25 3.17 13.92
N THR A 465 6.16 2.19 13.02
CA THR A 465 4.88 1.58 12.66
C THR A 465 4.08 1.26 13.92
N ASP A 466 2.84 1.73 13.97
CA ASP A 466 1.91 1.58 15.10
C ASP A 466 2.37 2.21 16.43
N ARG A 467 3.43 3.02 16.43
CA ARG A 467 3.97 3.68 17.64
C ARG A 467 4.02 5.20 17.52
N TYR A 468 3.21 5.77 16.64
CA TYR A 468 3.07 7.21 16.44
C TYR A 468 1.95 7.82 17.30
N PHE A 469 1.84 7.36 18.55
CA PHE A 469 0.76 7.74 19.46
C PHE A 469 1.14 8.81 20.47
N VAL A 470 0.14 9.40 21.12
CA VAL A 470 0.30 10.10 22.41
C VAL A 470 -0.24 9.22 23.54
N GLU A 471 0.57 9.02 24.57
CA GLU A 471 0.27 8.25 25.79
C GLU A 471 0.39 9.13 27.04
N GLY A 472 0.04 8.60 28.21
CA GLY A 472 0.12 9.31 29.50
C GLY A 472 -1.18 9.99 29.92
N TRP A 473 -2.32 9.48 29.45
CA TRP A 473 -3.65 9.95 29.83
C TRP A 473 -4.03 9.48 31.24
N LYS A 474 -3.64 10.23 32.26
CA LYS A 474 -3.76 9.91 33.70
C LYS A 474 -4.71 10.83 34.49
N SER A 475 -5.21 11.90 33.89
CA SER A 475 -6.14 12.83 34.54
C SER A 475 -7.29 13.22 33.62
N LYS A 476 -8.47 13.49 34.20
CA LYS A 476 -9.65 13.98 33.46
C LYS A 476 -9.48 15.39 32.90
N ASP A 477 -8.52 16.16 33.40
CA ASP A 477 -8.22 17.52 32.91
C ASP A 477 -7.36 17.52 31.63
N GLN A 478 -6.93 16.34 31.18
CA GLN A 478 -6.15 16.19 29.97
C GLN A 478 -7.05 16.16 28.73
N ALA A 479 -6.56 16.69 27.61
CA ALA A 479 -7.23 16.55 26.32
C ALA A 479 -6.25 16.64 25.15
N LEU A 480 -6.62 16.01 24.04
CA LEU A 480 -6.04 16.29 22.73
C LEU A 480 -7.05 17.04 21.88
N SER A 481 -6.59 18.06 21.17
CA SER A 481 -7.45 18.83 20.28
C SER A 481 -6.79 19.15 18.95
N TRP A 482 -7.61 19.22 17.91
CA TRP A 482 -7.24 19.63 16.57
C TRP A 482 -8.18 20.74 16.12
N SER A 483 -7.61 21.90 15.81
CA SER A 483 -8.35 22.99 15.19
C SER A 483 -8.21 22.90 13.68
N PHE A 484 -9.34 22.89 12.98
CA PHE A 484 -9.36 22.85 11.52
C PHE A 484 -10.54 23.64 10.99
N ARG A 485 -10.63 23.80 9.67
CA ARG A 485 -11.74 24.52 9.05
C ARG A 485 -12.21 23.88 7.76
N THR A 486 -13.47 24.15 7.45
CA THR A 486 -14.15 23.83 6.19
C THR A 486 -14.55 25.14 5.50
N THR A 487 -14.64 25.14 4.17
CA THR A 487 -15.02 26.32 3.38
C THR A 487 -16.48 26.30 2.94
N ALA A 488 -17.16 25.19 3.14
CA ALA A 488 -18.56 24.95 2.79
C ALA A 488 -19.15 23.93 3.77
N PRO A 489 -20.48 23.92 3.98
CA PRO A 489 -21.12 22.85 4.72
C PRO A 489 -20.73 21.48 4.15
N SER A 490 -20.31 20.55 5.00
CA SER A 490 -19.71 19.28 4.59
C SER A 490 -19.91 18.19 5.63
N ASP A 491 -20.18 16.98 5.17
CA ASP A 491 -20.32 15.80 6.03
C ASP A 491 -19.00 15.03 6.09
N PHE A 492 -18.64 14.54 7.28
CA PHE A 492 -17.45 13.72 7.50
C PHE A 492 -17.77 12.51 8.36
N LYS A 493 -17.33 11.34 7.93
CA LYS A 493 -17.23 10.15 8.77
C LYS A 493 -15.93 10.26 9.56
N LEU A 494 -16.04 10.17 10.87
CA LEU A 494 -14.91 10.24 11.78
C LEU A 494 -14.50 8.83 12.22
N LEU A 495 -13.20 8.53 12.14
CA LEU A 495 -12.63 7.30 12.70
C LEU A 495 -11.52 7.65 13.68
N ILE A 496 -11.48 7.04 14.85
CA ILE A 496 -10.32 7.12 15.75
C ILE A 496 -9.47 5.87 15.62
N LYS A 497 -8.15 6.06 15.62
CA LYS A 497 -7.17 4.98 15.81
C LYS A 497 -6.43 5.15 17.12
N TYR A 498 -6.37 4.08 17.90
CA TYR A 498 -5.66 4.02 19.16
C TYR A 498 -5.17 2.62 19.46
N ILE A 499 -4.20 2.50 20.37
CA ILE A 499 -3.80 1.24 21.00
C ILE A 499 -4.28 1.26 22.45
N ALA A 500 -4.89 0.16 22.87
CA ALA A 500 -5.48 0.03 24.19
C ALA A 500 -5.17 -1.37 24.76
N PRO A 501 -3.98 -1.55 25.37
CA PRO A 501 -3.62 -2.80 26.04
C PRO A 501 -4.44 -2.99 27.33
N ALA A 502 -4.31 -4.15 27.99
CA ALA A 502 -5.18 -4.55 29.10
C ALA A 502 -5.21 -3.57 30.30
N GLU A 503 -4.13 -2.79 30.48
CA GLU A 503 -3.97 -1.73 31.47
C GLU A 503 -4.78 -0.45 31.16
N THR A 504 -5.49 -0.41 30.03
CA THR A 504 -6.39 0.69 29.64
C THR A 504 -7.88 0.31 29.70
N ALA A 505 -8.17 -0.94 30.11
CA ALA A 505 -9.54 -1.49 30.12
C ALA A 505 -10.48 -0.71 31.05
N GLY A 506 -11.72 -0.53 30.58
CA GLY A 506 -12.81 0.11 31.35
C GLY A 506 -12.79 1.64 31.36
N GLY A 507 -11.81 2.28 30.71
CA GLY A 507 -11.81 3.72 30.50
C GLY A 507 -12.89 4.16 29.51
N MET A 508 -13.39 5.38 29.66
CA MET A 508 -14.31 6.01 28.72
C MET A 508 -13.76 7.36 28.27
N TYR A 509 -14.02 7.70 27.02
CA TYR A 509 -13.60 8.96 26.42
C TYR A 509 -14.77 9.67 25.74
N ALA A 510 -14.72 10.99 25.74
CA ALA A 510 -15.63 11.85 25.01
C ALA A 510 -14.94 12.38 23.76
N VAL A 511 -15.66 12.39 22.66
CA VAL A 511 -15.32 13.16 21.46
C VAL A 511 -16.32 14.29 21.34
N SER A 512 -15.82 15.53 21.30
CA SER A 512 -16.63 16.71 21.00
C SER A 512 -16.11 17.39 19.73
N LEU A 513 -17.02 17.81 18.86
CA LEU A 513 -16.74 18.59 17.66
C LEU A 513 -17.92 19.54 17.42
N ASP A 514 -17.74 20.80 17.80
CA ASP A 514 -18.84 21.78 17.87
C ASP A 514 -20.03 21.22 18.67
N ASP A 515 -21.23 21.13 18.07
CA ASP A 515 -22.44 20.58 18.70
C ASP A 515 -22.44 19.04 18.75
N TYR A 516 -21.53 18.38 18.04
CA TYR A 516 -21.41 16.93 18.08
C TYR A 516 -20.73 16.49 19.37
N TYR A 517 -21.36 15.57 20.10
CA TYR A 517 -20.81 14.98 21.30
C TYR A 517 -21.15 13.49 21.37
N MET A 518 -20.15 12.68 21.70
CA MET A 518 -20.33 11.27 21.98
C MET A 518 -19.40 10.81 23.10
N GLN A 519 -19.83 9.80 23.85
CA GLN A 519 -18.98 9.06 24.76
C GLN A 519 -18.85 7.61 24.30
N ASN A 520 -17.65 7.06 24.42
CA ASN A 520 -17.37 5.68 24.06
C ASN A 520 -16.50 5.02 25.13
N THR A 521 -16.68 3.73 25.32
CA THR A 521 -15.78 2.89 26.11
C THR A 521 -14.56 2.53 25.27
N VAL A 522 -13.38 2.59 25.88
CA VAL A 522 -12.13 2.12 25.28
C VAL A 522 -12.22 0.61 25.09
N SER A 523 -12.17 0.16 23.84
CA SER A 523 -12.07 -1.26 23.52
C SER A 523 -10.63 -1.72 23.62
N THR A 524 -10.35 -2.73 24.43
CA THR A 524 -8.99 -3.24 24.61
C THR A 524 -8.67 -4.43 23.72
N ASP A 525 -7.40 -4.54 23.35
CA ASP A 525 -6.81 -5.73 22.76
C ASP A 525 -5.61 -6.16 23.60
N ALA A 526 -5.61 -7.42 24.05
CA ALA A 526 -4.57 -7.93 24.95
C ALA A 526 -3.17 -7.98 24.30
N LYS A 527 -3.09 -7.98 22.96
CA LYS A 527 -1.83 -7.98 22.21
C LYS A 527 -1.36 -6.58 21.83
N GLY A 528 -2.09 -5.53 22.20
CA GLY A 528 -1.76 -4.14 21.90
C GLY A 528 -1.87 -3.77 20.42
N ALA A 529 -2.74 -4.43 19.66
CA ALA A 529 -2.98 -4.11 18.25
C ALA A 529 -3.61 -2.71 18.07
N VAL A 530 -3.41 -2.11 16.90
CA VAL A 530 -4.08 -0.85 16.53
C VAL A 530 -5.57 -1.11 16.34
N MET A 531 -6.38 -0.44 17.15
CA MET A 531 -7.83 -0.44 17.06
C MET A 531 -8.28 0.72 16.19
N THR A 532 -9.25 0.47 15.31
CA THR A 532 -9.98 1.53 14.60
C THR A 532 -11.43 1.49 15.04
N ARG A 533 -11.98 2.65 15.45
CA ARG A 533 -13.38 2.79 15.85
C ARG A 533 -14.08 3.87 15.04
N ASP A 534 -15.30 3.55 14.67
CA ASP A 534 -16.21 4.47 14.01
C ASP A 534 -16.78 5.43 15.05
N LEU A 535 -16.57 6.73 14.83
CA LEU A 535 -17.11 7.80 15.67
C LEU A 535 -18.36 8.40 15.04
N GLY A 536 -18.93 7.80 13.98
CA GLY A 536 -20.12 8.28 13.31
C GLY A 536 -19.85 9.34 12.24
N THR A 537 -20.94 9.88 11.70
CA THR A 537 -20.92 10.94 10.70
C THR A 537 -21.31 12.25 11.36
N VAL A 538 -20.56 13.31 11.06
CA VAL A 538 -20.81 14.67 11.51
C VAL A 538 -21.09 15.57 10.31
N SER A 539 -22.04 16.49 10.44
CA SER A 539 -22.31 17.55 9.48
C SER A 539 -21.75 18.84 10.03
N LEU A 540 -20.79 19.44 9.33
CA LEU A 540 -20.13 20.66 9.76
C LEU A 540 -20.56 21.83 8.87
N PRO A 541 -20.96 22.99 9.43
CA PRO A 541 -21.14 24.20 8.64
C PRO A 541 -19.79 24.69 8.09
N ALA A 542 -19.79 25.67 7.18
CA ALA A 542 -18.55 26.35 6.82
C ALA A 542 -18.02 27.12 8.04
N GLY A 543 -16.74 26.95 8.40
CA GLY A 543 -16.17 27.64 9.54
C GLY A 543 -14.94 26.97 10.13
N ILE A 544 -14.49 27.49 11.27
CA ILE A 544 -13.45 26.86 12.09
C ILE A 544 -14.15 25.94 13.09
N HIS A 545 -13.62 24.73 13.22
CA HIS A 545 -14.11 23.67 14.08
C HIS A 545 -12.99 23.20 15.00
N GLN A 546 -13.37 22.72 16.18
CA GLN A 546 -12.43 22.14 17.12
C GLN A 546 -12.87 20.71 17.48
N LEU A 547 -12.10 19.73 17.01
CA LEU A 547 -12.24 18.35 17.47
C LEU A 547 -11.45 18.21 18.76
N LYS A 548 -12.09 17.75 19.83
CA LYS A 548 -11.48 17.50 21.14
C LYS A 548 -11.78 16.10 21.62
N LEU A 549 -10.74 15.42 22.11
CA LEU A 549 -10.79 14.10 22.75
C LEU A 549 -10.43 14.28 24.23
N SER A 550 -11.32 13.87 25.13
CA SER A 550 -11.15 14.03 26.59
C SER A 550 -11.49 12.75 27.37
N PRO A 551 -10.84 12.43 28.49
CA PRO A 551 -11.24 11.33 29.36
C PRO A 551 -12.54 11.64 30.09
N VAL A 552 -13.46 10.67 30.13
CA VAL A 552 -14.64 10.70 30.99
C VAL A 552 -14.36 9.92 32.27
N THR A 553 -13.80 8.72 32.11
CA THR A 553 -13.31 7.86 33.19
C THR A 553 -11.98 7.24 32.81
N ILE A 554 -11.08 7.15 33.77
CA ILE A 554 -9.82 6.40 33.64
C ILE A 554 -9.90 5.32 34.72
N ALA A 555 -10.08 4.07 34.29
CA ALA A 555 -10.31 2.96 35.20
C ALA A 555 -9.02 2.29 35.70
N LYS A 556 -7.91 2.49 34.98
CA LYS A 556 -6.63 1.81 35.22
C LYS A 556 -5.44 2.77 35.01
N ALA A 557 -4.34 2.31 34.41
CA ALA A 557 -3.06 3.02 34.39
C ALA A 557 -3.06 4.25 33.47
N GLU A 558 -3.76 4.18 32.34
CA GLU A 558 -4.03 5.30 31.45
C GLU A 558 -5.30 5.05 30.61
N LEU A 559 -5.82 6.09 29.95
CA LEU A 559 -7.02 5.99 29.11
C LEU A 559 -6.79 5.13 27.85
N MET A 560 -5.82 5.48 27.02
CA MET A 560 -5.47 4.82 25.76
C MET A 560 -4.22 5.49 25.15
N LYS A 561 -3.66 4.91 24.08
CA LYS A 561 -2.58 5.48 23.28
C LYS A 561 -3.13 5.91 21.92
N VAL A 562 -3.42 7.20 21.75
CA VAL A 562 -4.12 7.72 20.55
C VAL A 562 -3.12 7.91 19.41
N LEU A 563 -3.38 7.34 18.23
CA LEU A 563 -2.54 7.49 17.03
C LEU A 563 -3.02 8.64 16.15
N GLU A 564 -4.31 8.65 15.80
CA GLU A 564 -4.90 9.64 14.90
C GLU A 564 -6.43 9.65 14.98
N VAL A 565 -7.04 10.75 14.54
CA VAL A 565 -8.43 10.79 14.08
C VAL A 565 -8.44 11.02 12.57
N GLN A 566 -9.25 10.26 11.85
CA GLN A 566 -9.43 10.39 10.41
C GLN A 566 -10.76 11.06 10.12
N ALA A 567 -10.73 12.13 9.33
CA ALA A 567 -11.92 12.74 8.74
C ALA A 567 -12.03 12.28 7.28
N ILE A 568 -13.07 11.51 7.00
CA ILE A 568 -13.37 10.94 5.69
C ILE A 568 -14.59 11.68 5.16
N PRO A 569 -14.49 12.49 4.08
CA PRO A 569 -15.65 13.17 3.53
C PRO A 569 -16.77 12.17 3.21
N VAL A 570 -17.96 12.37 3.79
CA VAL A 570 -19.15 11.64 3.39
C VAL A 570 -19.68 12.32 2.15
N THR A 571 -19.37 11.73 1.01
CA THR A 571 -20.04 12.08 -0.22
C THR A 571 -21.41 11.42 -0.20
N ALA A 572 -22.51 12.18 -0.17
CA ALA A 572 -23.81 11.67 -0.58
C ALA A 572 -23.63 10.95 -1.93
N SER A 573 -23.81 9.62 -1.98
CA SER A 573 -23.45 8.72 -3.12
C SER A 573 -22.57 9.40 -4.18
N SER A 574 -21.25 9.32 -4.02
CA SER A 574 -20.25 10.04 -4.85
C SER A 574 -20.29 9.71 -6.35
N ILE A 575 -21.08 8.71 -6.77
CA ILE A 575 -21.13 8.28 -8.15
C ILE A 575 -21.95 9.28 -8.96
N GLN A 576 -21.26 10.31 -9.45
CA GLN A 576 -21.80 11.24 -10.45
C GLN A 576 -21.98 10.49 -11.78
N LEU A 577 -23.11 9.79 -11.93
CA LEU A 577 -23.42 8.98 -13.11
C LEU A 577 -23.11 9.68 -14.45
N PRO A 578 -23.50 10.96 -14.67
CA PRO A 578 -23.16 11.64 -15.92
C PRO A 578 -21.65 11.71 -16.17
N LYS A 579 -20.85 11.96 -15.13
CA LYS A 579 -19.38 12.00 -15.22
C LYS A 579 -18.79 10.62 -15.42
N VAL A 580 -19.33 9.60 -14.75
CA VAL A 580 -18.86 8.21 -14.88
C VAL A 580 -19.10 7.71 -16.30
N PHE A 581 -20.28 7.94 -16.87
CA PHE A 581 -20.57 7.55 -18.25
C PHE A 581 -19.80 8.39 -19.26
N ALA A 582 -19.62 9.70 -19.06
CA ALA A 582 -18.74 10.51 -19.93
C ALA A 582 -17.29 9.98 -19.93
N ASN A 583 -16.80 9.52 -18.79
CA ASN A 583 -15.48 8.88 -18.67
C ASN A 583 -15.42 7.52 -19.38
N ALA A 584 -16.47 6.69 -19.23
CA ALA A 584 -16.59 5.42 -19.93
C ALA A 584 -16.64 5.61 -21.46
N GLU A 585 -17.38 6.61 -21.94
CA GLU A 585 -17.39 7.03 -23.34
C GLU A 585 -15.98 7.37 -23.84
N GLN A 586 -15.21 8.15 -23.08
CA GLN A 586 -13.84 8.51 -23.44
C GLN A 586 -12.91 7.30 -23.47
N GLN A 587 -12.98 6.41 -22.49
CA GLN A 587 -12.20 5.17 -22.47
C GLN A 587 -12.57 4.24 -23.63
N THR A 588 -13.85 4.12 -23.93
CA THR A 588 -14.31 3.29 -25.04
C THR A 588 -13.86 3.85 -26.40
N LYS A 589 -13.84 5.18 -26.57
CA LYS A 589 -13.24 5.80 -27.77
C LYS A 589 -11.77 5.41 -27.91
N VAL A 590 -11.00 5.39 -26.82
CA VAL A 590 -9.60 4.92 -26.83
C VAL A 590 -9.54 3.45 -27.25
N MET A 591 -10.36 2.58 -26.65
CA MET A 591 -10.43 1.15 -26.99
C MET A 591 -10.70 0.94 -28.50
N LEU A 592 -11.68 1.66 -29.06
CA LEU A 592 -12.01 1.61 -30.49
C LEU A 592 -10.85 2.05 -31.38
N THR A 593 -9.95 2.91 -30.90
CA THR A 593 -8.71 3.27 -31.64
C THR A 593 -7.57 2.26 -31.45
N GLU A 594 -7.51 1.57 -30.32
CA GLU A 594 -6.45 0.59 -30.03
C GLU A 594 -6.72 -0.78 -30.65
N ILE A 595 -7.99 -1.17 -30.83
CA ILE A 595 -8.36 -2.45 -31.46
C ILE A 595 -7.74 -2.60 -32.87
N PRO A 596 -7.89 -1.64 -33.82
CA PRO A 596 -7.26 -1.74 -35.13
C PRO A 596 -5.73 -1.83 -35.08
N LYS A 597 -5.10 -1.13 -34.12
CA LYS A 597 -3.63 -1.18 -33.93
C LYS A 597 -3.19 -2.56 -33.47
N ALA A 598 -3.91 -3.16 -32.53
CA ALA A 598 -3.62 -4.50 -32.02
C ALA A 598 -3.87 -5.58 -33.10
N GLN A 599 -4.88 -5.40 -33.95
CA GLN A 599 -5.11 -6.25 -35.12
C GLN A 599 -3.92 -6.15 -36.11
N ALA A 600 -3.48 -4.94 -36.44
CA ALA A 600 -2.37 -4.71 -37.37
C ALA A 600 -1.01 -5.20 -36.83
N ALA A 601 -0.76 -5.10 -35.53
CA ALA A 601 0.48 -5.57 -34.92
C ALA A 601 0.63 -7.11 -35.04
N LYS A 602 -0.48 -7.86 -35.03
CA LYS A 602 -0.43 -9.32 -35.25
C LYS A 602 -0.24 -9.70 -36.71
N SER A 603 -0.75 -8.93 -37.67
CA SER A 603 -0.55 -9.21 -39.10
C SER A 603 0.88 -8.93 -39.59
N GLY A 604 1.66 -8.12 -38.86
CA GLY A 604 3.09 -7.92 -39.11
C GLY A 604 4.02 -9.01 -38.53
N ALA A 605 3.54 -9.82 -37.58
CA ALA A 605 4.34 -10.82 -36.85
C ALA A 605 4.28 -12.24 -37.45
N THR A 606 3.49 -12.47 -38.50
CA THR A 606 3.27 -13.80 -39.12
C THR A 606 3.83 -13.90 -40.54
N LYS A 607 5.09 -13.51 -40.74
CA LYS A 607 5.91 -14.08 -41.83
C LYS A 607 6.66 -15.31 -41.29
N GLY A 608 5.96 -16.44 -41.26
CA GLY A 608 6.55 -17.76 -40.99
C GLY A 608 5.99 -18.43 -39.75
N ILE A 609 4.94 -19.24 -39.92
CA ILE A 609 4.68 -20.54 -39.30
C ILE A 609 3.48 -21.17 -40.04
N SER A 610 3.57 -22.48 -40.25
CA SER A 610 2.82 -23.35 -41.17
C SER A 610 1.28 -23.34 -41.07
N PRO A 611 0.59 -23.79 -42.14
CA PRO A 611 -0.87 -23.74 -42.28
C PRO A 611 -1.53 -24.91 -41.55
N GLY A 612 -2.32 -24.60 -40.52
CA GLY A 612 -3.03 -25.64 -39.74
C GLY A 612 -3.97 -25.17 -38.64
N GLY A 613 -4.39 -23.90 -38.63
CA GLY A 613 -5.38 -23.38 -37.70
C GLY A 613 -5.89 -22.03 -38.17
N ALA A 614 -7.13 -21.97 -38.65
CA ALA A 614 -7.71 -20.84 -39.34
C ALA A 614 -7.45 -19.48 -38.64
N ASN A 615 -6.91 -18.54 -39.41
CA ASN A 615 -6.82 -17.10 -39.11
C ASN A 615 -8.21 -16.54 -38.79
N GLY A 616 -8.69 -16.71 -37.56
CA GLY A 616 -9.91 -16.10 -37.09
C GLY A 616 -9.66 -14.65 -36.72
N ASP A 617 -10.33 -13.72 -37.41
CA ASP A 617 -10.29 -12.29 -37.10
C ASP A 617 -10.44 -12.06 -35.59
N LEU A 618 -9.51 -11.30 -35.01
CA LEU A 618 -9.57 -10.91 -33.61
C LEU A 618 -10.65 -9.85 -33.47
N VAL A 619 -11.75 -10.15 -32.77
CA VAL A 619 -12.99 -9.36 -32.79
C VAL A 619 -13.18 -8.48 -31.56
N SER A 620 -12.66 -8.89 -30.40
CA SER A 620 -12.97 -8.22 -29.12
C SER A 620 -11.74 -8.11 -28.22
N PRO A 621 -11.64 -7.04 -27.40
CA PRO A 621 -10.64 -6.93 -26.35
C PRO A 621 -10.97 -7.87 -25.18
N ARG A 622 -9.91 -8.40 -24.56
CA ARG A 622 -10.01 -9.26 -23.38
C ARG A 622 -9.31 -8.68 -22.16
N THR A 623 -8.05 -8.29 -22.32
CA THR A 623 -7.19 -7.81 -21.22
C THR A 623 -5.97 -7.07 -21.74
N LEU A 624 -5.07 -6.67 -20.85
CA LEU A 624 -3.70 -6.30 -21.17
C LEU A 624 -2.73 -7.44 -20.86
N ASP A 625 -1.84 -7.72 -21.80
CA ASP A 625 -0.72 -8.64 -21.62
C ASP A 625 0.59 -7.86 -21.83
N SER A 626 1.41 -7.77 -20.77
CA SER A 626 2.63 -6.96 -20.77
C SER A 626 2.40 -5.51 -21.24
N GLY A 627 1.25 -4.94 -20.88
CA GLY A 627 0.83 -3.58 -21.27
C GLY A 627 0.27 -3.45 -22.70
N GLN A 628 0.24 -4.53 -23.49
CA GLN A 628 -0.34 -4.56 -24.83
C GLN A 628 -1.77 -5.06 -24.81
N LEU A 629 -2.61 -4.51 -25.70
CA LEU A 629 -4.01 -4.92 -25.81
C LEU A 629 -4.10 -6.34 -26.37
N LYS A 630 -4.61 -7.27 -25.56
CA LYS A 630 -4.86 -8.64 -25.98
C LYS A 630 -6.29 -8.76 -26.50
N LEU A 631 -6.40 -9.00 -27.80
CA LEU A 631 -7.67 -9.31 -28.45
C LEU A 631 -7.89 -10.82 -28.52
N VAL A 632 -9.15 -11.20 -28.69
CA VAL A 632 -9.60 -12.59 -28.87
C VAL A 632 -10.38 -12.77 -30.16
N SER A 633 -10.37 -14.00 -30.68
CA SER A 633 -11.27 -14.37 -31.77
C SER A 633 -12.70 -14.51 -31.26
N SER A 634 -13.67 -14.54 -32.18
CA SER A 634 -15.08 -14.74 -31.83
C SER A 634 -15.34 -16.04 -31.04
N ARG A 635 -14.47 -17.05 -31.18
CA ARG A 635 -14.61 -18.34 -30.49
C ARG A 635 -14.27 -18.29 -29.01
N ASP A 636 -13.61 -17.24 -28.53
CA ASP A 636 -13.27 -17.09 -27.11
C ASP A 636 -14.51 -16.74 -26.28
N TRP A 637 -14.59 -17.22 -25.04
CA TRP A 637 -15.74 -16.99 -24.17
C TRP A 637 -15.95 -15.51 -23.82
N THR A 638 -14.91 -14.68 -23.92
CA THR A 638 -14.98 -13.24 -23.62
C THR A 638 -15.45 -12.37 -24.79
N SER A 639 -15.74 -12.95 -25.96
CA SER A 639 -15.96 -12.18 -27.18
C SER A 639 -17.21 -11.29 -27.15
N GLY A 640 -18.21 -11.61 -26.34
CA GLY A 640 -19.48 -10.90 -26.26
C GLY A 640 -19.53 -9.71 -25.31
N PHE A 641 -18.55 -9.55 -24.41
CA PHE A 641 -18.61 -8.51 -23.37
C PHE A 641 -18.42 -7.10 -23.94
N PHE A 642 -17.41 -6.87 -24.79
CA PHE A 642 -17.17 -5.55 -25.38
C PHE A 642 -18.33 -5.03 -26.25
N PRO A 643 -18.91 -5.83 -27.19
CA PRO A 643 -20.11 -5.36 -27.88
C PRO A 643 -21.28 -5.11 -26.93
N GLY A 644 -21.41 -5.88 -25.85
CA GLY A 644 -22.39 -5.61 -24.80
C GLY A 644 -22.17 -4.28 -24.06
N GLU A 645 -20.92 -3.94 -23.75
CA GLU A 645 -20.53 -2.64 -23.19
C GLU A 645 -20.96 -1.48 -24.10
N LEU A 646 -20.79 -1.61 -25.42
CA LEU A 646 -21.24 -0.61 -26.38
C LEU A 646 -22.76 -0.42 -26.35
N TRP A 647 -23.53 -1.51 -26.19
CA TRP A 647 -24.98 -1.43 -26.00
C TRP A 647 -25.37 -0.71 -24.70
N PHE A 648 -24.65 -0.93 -23.59
CA PHE A 648 -24.89 -0.19 -22.34
C PHE A 648 -24.56 1.31 -22.45
N LEU A 649 -23.51 1.68 -23.19
CA LEU A 649 -23.23 3.08 -23.49
C LEU A 649 -24.35 3.71 -24.32
N TYR A 650 -24.87 3.01 -25.33
CA TYR A 650 -26.03 3.46 -26.08
C TYR A 650 -27.27 3.58 -25.18
N GLU A 651 -27.53 2.61 -24.30
CA GLU A 651 -28.67 2.65 -23.38
C GLU A 651 -28.65 3.91 -22.52
N TYR A 652 -27.50 4.26 -21.97
CA TYR A 652 -27.35 5.45 -21.12
C TYR A 652 -27.41 6.75 -21.91
N THR A 653 -26.61 6.86 -22.97
CA THR A 653 -26.33 8.13 -23.66
C THR A 653 -27.32 8.44 -24.78
N LYS A 654 -27.97 7.42 -25.34
CA LYS A 654 -28.78 7.48 -26.57
C LYS A 654 -28.05 8.01 -27.81
N LYS A 655 -26.72 8.08 -27.80
CA LYS A 655 -25.96 8.57 -28.96
C LYS A 655 -25.84 7.51 -30.04
N LYS A 656 -26.09 7.92 -31.29
CA LYS A 656 -26.04 7.04 -32.46
C LYS A 656 -24.67 6.39 -32.66
N GLU A 657 -23.57 7.08 -32.35
CA GLU A 657 -22.21 6.53 -32.47
C GLU A 657 -22.01 5.22 -31.70
N TRP A 658 -22.61 5.10 -30.51
CA TRP A 658 -22.52 3.88 -29.70
C TRP A 658 -23.41 2.78 -30.23
N LYS A 659 -24.59 3.13 -30.76
CA LYS A 659 -25.46 2.17 -31.44
C LYS A 659 -24.76 1.56 -32.65
N ASP A 660 -24.21 2.40 -33.54
CA ASP A 660 -23.53 1.97 -34.76
C ASP A 660 -22.31 1.09 -34.44
N ALA A 661 -21.54 1.46 -33.41
CA ALA A 661 -20.42 0.64 -32.95
C ALA A 661 -20.90 -0.69 -32.36
N ALA A 662 -21.94 -0.69 -31.54
CA ALA A 662 -22.51 -1.90 -30.94
C ALA A 662 -23.00 -2.87 -32.02
N GLU A 663 -23.77 -2.40 -33.01
CA GLU A 663 -24.24 -3.20 -34.14
C GLU A 663 -23.07 -3.84 -34.90
N LYS A 664 -22.02 -3.06 -35.21
CA LYS A 664 -20.83 -3.54 -35.90
C LYS A 664 -20.09 -4.64 -35.12
N TYR A 665 -19.79 -4.41 -33.85
CA TYR A 665 -19.03 -5.38 -33.05
C TYR A 665 -19.87 -6.60 -32.66
N THR A 666 -21.18 -6.46 -32.49
CA THR A 666 -22.11 -7.59 -32.31
C THR A 666 -22.14 -8.48 -33.57
N ALA A 667 -22.15 -7.91 -34.78
CA ALA A 667 -22.15 -8.71 -36.01
C ALA A 667 -20.93 -9.63 -36.14
N ASN A 668 -19.75 -9.20 -35.65
CA ASN A 668 -18.50 -9.95 -35.76
C ASN A 668 -18.50 -11.32 -35.04
N ILE A 669 -19.41 -11.51 -34.09
CA ILE A 669 -19.52 -12.74 -33.30
C ILE A 669 -20.73 -13.60 -33.70
N GLU A 670 -21.55 -13.18 -34.68
CA GLU A 670 -22.77 -13.89 -35.08
C GLU A 670 -22.51 -15.34 -35.50
N ARG A 671 -21.38 -15.58 -36.19
CA ARG A 671 -20.98 -16.92 -36.65
C ARG A 671 -20.90 -17.96 -35.53
N GLU A 672 -20.80 -17.52 -34.28
CA GLU A 672 -20.74 -18.39 -33.11
C GLU A 672 -22.10 -18.92 -32.68
N LYS A 673 -23.22 -18.45 -33.27
CA LYS A 673 -24.59 -18.93 -32.95
C LYS A 673 -24.78 -20.44 -33.13
N THR A 674 -23.90 -21.09 -33.89
CA THR A 674 -23.85 -22.55 -34.11
C THR A 674 -22.63 -23.22 -33.47
N ASN A 675 -21.90 -22.55 -32.58
CA ASN A 675 -20.74 -23.10 -31.89
C ASN A 675 -21.14 -24.06 -30.75
N GLY A 676 -21.51 -25.29 -31.11
CA GLY A 676 -21.91 -26.34 -30.16
C GLY A 676 -20.77 -26.91 -29.31
N GLY A 677 -19.51 -26.48 -29.48
CA GLY A 677 -18.33 -26.98 -28.76
C GLY A 677 -18.06 -26.29 -27.41
N THR A 678 -18.95 -25.40 -26.96
CA THR A 678 -18.76 -24.57 -25.76
C THR A 678 -20.06 -24.37 -24.99
N HIS A 679 -19.96 -24.23 -23.67
CA HIS A 679 -21.08 -23.81 -22.83
C HIS A 679 -21.27 -22.29 -22.80
N ASP A 680 -20.24 -21.52 -23.15
CA ASP A 680 -20.15 -20.05 -23.03
C ASP A 680 -21.03 -19.29 -24.04
N MET A 681 -22.06 -19.92 -24.58
CA MET A 681 -22.92 -19.32 -25.61
C MET A 681 -23.64 -18.08 -25.08
N GLY A 682 -24.01 -18.05 -23.79
CA GLY A 682 -24.58 -16.87 -23.16
C GLY A 682 -23.59 -15.71 -23.07
N PHE A 683 -22.35 -15.97 -22.65
CA PHE A 683 -21.32 -14.92 -22.62
C PHE A 683 -20.97 -14.40 -24.03
N LYS A 684 -20.90 -15.28 -25.02
CA LYS A 684 -20.59 -14.89 -26.39
C LYS A 684 -21.74 -14.13 -27.04
N ILE A 685 -22.95 -14.67 -26.98
CA ILE A 685 -24.09 -14.18 -27.76
C ILE A 685 -24.99 -13.29 -26.90
N TYR A 686 -25.42 -13.73 -25.74
CA TYR A 686 -26.49 -13.06 -25.00
C TYR A 686 -26.06 -11.73 -24.37
N CYS A 687 -24.79 -11.61 -23.93
CA CYS A 687 -24.23 -10.33 -23.47
C CYS A 687 -24.27 -9.22 -24.54
N SER A 688 -24.36 -9.57 -25.83
CA SER A 688 -24.38 -8.61 -26.94
C SER A 688 -25.72 -8.61 -27.68
N PHE A 689 -26.08 -9.70 -28.35
CA PHE A 689 -27.35 -9.85 -29.08
C PHE A 689 -28.57 -9.71 -28.17
N GLY A 690 -28.50 -10.19 -26.93
CA GLY A 690 -29.58 -10.02 -25.96
C GLY A 690 -29.82 -8.54 -25.63
N GLN A 691 -28.75 -7.77 -25.44
CA GLN A 691 -28.84 -6.33 -25.19
C GLN A 691 -29.27 -5.56 -26.44
N GLY A 692 -28.77 -5.95 -27.62
CA GLY A 692 -29.22 -5.42 -28.90
C GLY A 692 -30.73 -5.61 -29.08
N TYR A 693 -31.23 -6.84 -28.93
CA TYR A 693 -32.67 -7.14 -29.03
C TYR A 693 -33.49 -6.35 -28.02
N ARG A 694 -33.06 -6.29 -26.75
CA ARG A 694 -33.75 -5.51 -25.70
C ARG A 694 -33.88 -4.03 -26.05
N LEU A 695 -32.89 -3.45 -26.72
CA LEU A 695 -32.84 -2.01 -27.00
C LEU A 695 -33.40 -1.62 -28.38
N THR A 696 -33.42 -2.54 -29.36
CA THR A 696 -33.85 -2.25 -30.73
C THR A 696 -35.10 -3.02 -31.17
N ASN A 697 -35.43 -4.11 -30.48
CA ASN A 697 -36.46 -5.08 -30.86
C ASN A 697 -36.27 -5.65 -32.28
N ASP A 698 -35.02 -5.72 -32.76
CA ASP A 698 -34.68 -6.22 -34.09
C ASP A 698 -34.92 -7.74 -34.19
N PRO A 699 -35.82 -8.20 -35.10
CA PRO A 699 -36.09 -9.62 -35.29
C PRO A 699 -34.86 -10.48 -35.62
N HIS A 700 -33.83 -9.91 -36.26
CA HIS A 700 -32.60 -10.64 -36.57
C HIS A 700 -31.87 -11.09 -35.29
N TYR A 701 -31.81 -10.22 -34.28
CA TYR A 701 -31.19 -10.57 -33.00
C TYR A 701 -31.97 -11.66 -32.27
N LYS A 702 -33.30 -11.64 -32.36
CA LYS A 702 -34.16 -12.72 -31.85
C LYS A 702 -33.77 -14.06 -32.50
N ASP A 703 -33.63 -14.12 -33.82
CA ASP A 703 -33.27 -15.35 -34.54
C ASP A 703 -31.89 -15.88 -34.12
N VAL A 704 -30.92 -14.99 -33.92
CA VAL A 704 -29.58 -15.36 -33.42
C VAL A 704 -29.64 -15.92 -32.00
N ILE A 705 -30.40 -15.29 -31.08
CA ILE A 705 -30.58 -15.77 -29.71
C ILE A 705 -31.22 -17.16 -29.70
N VAL A 706 -32.30 -17.35 -30.47
CA VAL A 706 -33.02 -18.63 -30.54
C VAL A 706 -32.14 -19.73 -31.13
N GLN A 707 -31.39 -19.44 -32.21
CA GLN A 707 -30.46 -20.42 -32.78
C GLN A 707 -29.35 -20.78 -31.78
N SER A 708 -28.83 -19.80 -31.03
CA SER A 708 -27.80 -20.02 -30.02
C SER A 708 -28.31 -20.84 -28.83
N ALA A 709 -29.56 -20.64 -28.43
CA ALA A 709 -30.22 -21.45 -27.41
C ALA A 709 -30.41 -22.91 -27.86
N LYS A 710 -30.80 -23.14 -29.13
CA LYS A 710 -30.85 -24.48 -29.73
C LYS A 710 -29.47 -25.15 -29.69
N THR A 711 -28.44 -24.43 -30.10
CA THR A 711 -27.05 -24.90 -30.09
C THR A 711 -26.57 -25.24 -28.68
N LEU A 712 -26.77 -24.36 -27.69
CA LEU A 712 -26.37 -24.64 -26.31
C LEU A 712 -27.11 -25.86 -25.73
N SER A 713 -28.38 -26.02 -26.09
CA SER A 713 -29.23 -27.13 -25.63
C SER A 713 -28.72 -28.50 -26.08
N THR A 714 -27.98 -28.60 -27.20
CA THR A 714 -27.39 -29.89 -27.63
C THR A 714 -26.32 -30.40 -26.67
N ARG A 715 -25.78 -29.53 -25.80
CA ARG A 715 -24.79 -29.90 -24.78
C ARG A 715 -25.43 -30.36 -23.48
N PHE A 716 -26.75 -30.30 -23.34
CA PHE A 716 -27.46 -30.81 -22.17
C PHE A 716 -27.54 -32.33 -22.20
N ASN A 717 -27.21 -32.98 -21.09
CA ASN A 717 -27.41 -34.42 -20.92
C ASN A 717 -28.55 -34.67 -19.92
N PRO A 718 -29.64 -35.34 -20.32
CA PRO A 718 -30.83 -35.51 -19.47
C PRO A 718 -30.58 -36.42 -18.24
N VAL A 719 -29.60 -37.32 -18.29
CA VAL A 719 -29.24 -38.20 -17.17
C VAL A 719 -28.53 -37.42 -16.07
N THR A 720 -27.50 -36.65 -16.46
CA THR A 720 -26.77 -35.79 -15.51
C THR A 720 -27.59 -34.57 -15.11
N GLY A 721 -28.51 -34.10 -15.96
CA GLY A 721 -29.34 -32.92 -15.71
C GLY A 721 -28.60 -31.59 -15.85
N VAL A 722 -27.45 -31.56 -16.53
CA VAL A 722 -26.57 -30.39 -16.66
C VAL A 722 -26.04 -30.24 -18.09
N ILE A 723 -25.45 -29.08 -18.37
CA ILE A 723 -24.87 -28.70 -19.66
C ILE A 723 -23.36 -28.86 -19.54
N LYS A 724 -22.72 -29.59 -20.45
CA LYS A 724 -21.27 -29.86 -20.39
C LYS A 724 -20.43 -28.60 -20.65
N SER A 725 -19.45 -28.30 -19.81
CA SER A 725 -18.59 -27.12 -19.97
C SER A 725 -17.56 -27.24 -21.09
N TRP A 726 -16.74 -28.30 -21.08
CA TRP A 726 -15.62 -28.46 -22.00
C TRP A 726 -15.57 -29.83 -22.65
N ASP A 727 -15.18 -29.89 -23.92
CA ASP A 727 -14.96 -31.14 -24.65
C ASP A 727 -13.50 -31.64 -24.57
N ASN A 728 -12.55 -30.70 -24.47
CA ASN A 728 -11.11 -30.98 -24.65
C ASN A 728 -10.33 -31.09 -23.33
N ARG A 729 -10.96 -31.58 -22.26
CA ARG A 729 -10.30 -31.75 -20.94
C ARG A 729 -10.37 -33.21 -20.50
N THR A 730 -9.32 -33.97 -20.81
CA THR A 730 -9.27 -35.44 -20.59
C THR A 730 -9.29 -35.87 -19.13
N LYS A 731 -8.99 -34.96 -18.18
CA LYS A 731 -9.03 -35.26 -16.75
C LYS A 731 -10.43 -35.40 -16.14
N TRP A 732 -11.48 -35.03 -16.89
CA TRP A 732 -12.87 -35.09 -16.44
C TRP A 732 -13.74 -35.78 -17.49
N LYS A 733 -14.76 -36.52 -17.05
CA LYS A 733 -15.69 -37.24 -17.95
C LYS A 733 -16.77 -36.33 -18.51
N TYR A 734 -17.42 -35.57 -17.63
CA TYR A 734 -18.47 -34.61 -17.94
C TYR A 734 -18.36 -33.41 -16.99
N PRO A 735 -17.37 -32.53 -17.19
CA PRO A 735 -17.13 -31.40 -16.29
C PRO A 735 -18.19 -30.31 -16.47
N VAL A 736 -18.66 -29.79 -15.35
CA VAL A 736 -19.57 -28.64 -15.25
C VAL A 736 -18.98 -27.61 -14.30
N ILE A 737 -18.86 -26.37 -14.76
CA ILE A 737 -18.38 -25.25 -13.95
C ILE A 737 -19.51 -24.33 -13.51
N ILE A 738 -19.32 -23.64 -12.39
CA ILE A 738 -20.34 -22.72 -11.84
C ILE A 738 -20.72 -21.60 -12.84
N ASP A 739 -19.80 -21.22 -13.73
CA ASP A 739 -19.97 -20.22 -14.78
C ASP A 739 -21.11 -20.58 -15.75
N ASN A 740 -21.46 -21.87 -15.88
CA ASN A 740 -22.59 -22.32 -16.68
C ASN A 740 -23.90 -21.63 -16.28
N MET A 741 -24.05 -21.23 -15.01
CA MET A 741 -25.23 -20.51 -14.52
C MET A 741 -25.50 -19.22 -15.32
N MET A 742 -24.46 -18.57 -15.80
CA MET A 742 -24.56 -17.31 -16.56
C MET A 742 -25.09 -17.52 -17.98
N ASN A 743 -25.10 -18.75 -18.48
CA ASN A 743 -25.56 -19.06 -19.83
C ASN A 743 -27.06 -19.39 -19.87
N LEU A 744 -27.68 -19.60 -18.72
CA LEU A 744 -29.07 -20.02 -18.61
C LEU A 744 -30.06 -18.90 -18.94
N GLU A 745 -29.66 -17.63 -18.77
CA GLU A 745 -30.49 -16.47 -19.08
C GLU A 745 -30.94 -16.46 -20.54
N MET A 746 -30.04 -16.83 -21.45
CA MET A 746 -30.34 -16.97 -22.88
C MET A 746 -31.40 -18.04 -23.16
N LEU A 747 -31.39 -19.15 -22.40
CA LEU A 747 -32.37 -20.23 -22.55
C LEU A 747 -33.74 -19.81 -22.04
N PHE A 748 -33.80 -19.12 -20.89
CA PHE A 748 -35.06 -18.55 -20.39
C PHE A 748 -35.63 -17.53 -21.37
N GLU A 749 -34.80 -16.65 -21.92
CA GLU A 749 -35.23 -15.69 -22.92
C GLU A 749 -35.71 -16.36 -24.21
N ALA A 750 -35.02 -17.40 -24.69
CA ALA A 750 -35.47 -18.17 -25.85
C ALA A 750 -36.85 -18.82 -25.62
N THR A 751 -37.16 -19.29 -24.40
CA THR A 751 -38.52 -19.73 -24.07
C THR A 751 -39.54 -18.59 -24.20
N LYS A 752 -39.25 -17.39 -23.69
CA LYS A 752 -40.18 -16.24 -23.85
C LYS A 752 -40.38 -15.87 -25.31
N LEU A 753 -39.32 -15.91 -26.10
CA LEU A 753 -39.31 -15.50 -27.50
C LEU A 753 -40.04 -16.47 -28.44
N THR A 754 -40.10 -17.76 -28.09
CA THR A 754 -40.58 -18.84 -28.98
C THR A 754 -41.77 -19.61 -28.43
N GLY A 755 -42.00 -19.58 -27.12
CA GLY A 755 -42.93 -20.47 -26.43
C GLY A 755 -42.40 -21.90 -26.24
N ASP A 756 -41.19 -22.24 -26.71
CA ASP A 756 -40.63 -23.57 -26.56
C ASP A 756 -40.17 -23.82 -25.11
N SER A 757 -40.93 -24.65 -24.40
CA SER A 757 -40.66 -25.02 -23.00
C SER A 757 -39.39 -25.86 -22.82
N SER A 758 -38.78 -26.41 -23.87
CA SER A 758 -37.58 -27.23 -23.76
C SER A 758 -36.39 -26.42 -23.21
N PHE A 759 -36.21 -25.17 -23.64
CA PHE A 759 -35.15 -24.30 -23.13
C PHE A 759 -35.30 -24.02 -21.63
N TYR A 760 -36.51 -23.68 -21.18
CA TYR A 760 -36.84 -23.51 -19.76
C TYR A 760 -36.55 -24.78 -18.95
N LYS A 761 -36.99 -25.95 -19.43
CA LYS A 761 -36.78 -27.23 -18.74
C LYS A 761 -35.29 -27.54 -18.57
N ILE A 762 -34.49 -27.30 -19.61
CA ILE A 762 -33.04 -27.46 -19.58
C ILE A 762 -32.41 -26.50 -18.57
N ALA A 763 -32.75 -25.21 -18.65
CA ALA A 763 -32.21 -24.18 -17.77
C ALA A 763 -32.55 -24.44 -16.30
N PHE A 764 -33.83 -24.71 -16.02
CA PHE A 764 -34.31 -25.05 -14.68
C PHE A 764 -33.61 -26.29 -14.14
N ARG A 765 -33.51 -27.36 -14.93
CA ARG A 765 -32.88 -28.62 -14.51
C ARG A 765 -31.39 -28.44 -14.26
N HIS A 766 -30.70 -27.64 -15.07
CA HIS A 766 -29.30 -27.28 -14.86
C HIS A 766 -29.11 -26.54 -13.53
N ALA A 767 -29.88 -25.48 -13.29
CA ALA A 767 -29.80 -24.70 -12.06
C ALA A 767 -30.11 -25.55 -10.82
N ALA A 768 -31.15 -26.38 -10.87
CA ALA A 768 -31.52 -27.27 -9.75
C ALA A 768 -30.42 -28.31 -9.46
N THR A 769 -29.81 -28.89 -10.49
CA THR A 769 -28.71 -29.85 -10.31
C THR A 769 -27.44 -29.20 -9.80
N THR A 770 -27.15 -27.97 -10.25
CA THR A 770 -26.01 -27.17 -9.80
C THR A 770 -26.16 -26.79 -8.33
N MET A 771 -27.34 -26.30 -7.93
CA MET A 771 -27.67 -25.99 -6.53
C MET A 771 -27.43 -27.19 -5.59
N LYS A 772 -27.74 -28.41 -6.07
CA LYS A 772 -27.56 -29.65 -5.29
C LYS A 772 -26.09 -30.06 -5.14
N ASN A 773 -25.24 -29.79 -6.12
CA ASN A 773 -23.94 -30.47 -6.23
C ASN A 773 -22.71 -29.56 -6.20
N HIS A 774 -22.85 -28.28 -6.58
CA HIS A 774 -21.75 -27.33 -6.70
C HIS A 774 -21.45 -26.55 -5.42
N PHE A 775 -22.22 -26.71 -4.35
CA PHE A 775 -22.05 -25.94 -3.12
C PHE A 775 -21.71 -26.82 -1.93
N ARG A 776 -20.85 -26.29 -1.06
CA ARG A 776 -20.53 -26.84 0.26
C ARG A 776 -21.60 -26.41 1.26
N ASN A 777 -21.54 -26.93 2.48
CA ASN A 777 -22.53 -26.64 3.53
C ASN A 777 -22.56 -25.16 3.95
N ASP A 778 -21.45 -24.44 3.77
CA ASP A 778 -21.32 -23.01 4.06
C ASP A 778 -21.68 -22.10 2.87
N TYR A 779 -22.18 -22.68 1.77
CA TYR A 779 -22.52 -21.97 0.52
C TYR A 779 -21.33 -21.42 -0.26
N SER A 780 -20.11 -21.85 0.08
CA SER A 780 -19.00 -21.73 -0.86
C SER A 780 -19.18 -22.72 -2.01
N SER A 781 -19.05 -22.24 -3.25
CA SER A 781 -19.07 -23.09 -4.44
C SER A 781 -17.74 -23.81 -4.69
N TYR A 782 -17.81 -25.04 -5.20
CA TYR A 782 -16.75 -25.65 -5.99
C TYR A 782 -16.72 -24.98 -7.37
N HIS A 783 -15.55 -24.91 -8.00
CA HIS A 783 -15.48 -24.41 -9.37
C HIS A 783 -15.96 -25.49 -10.35
N VAL A 784 -15.44 -26.71 -10.29
CA VAL A 784 -15.76 -27.80 -11.24
C VAL A 784 -16.40 -28.99 -10.52
N VAL A 785 -17.50 -29.50 -11.05
CA VAL A 785 -18.09 -30.79 -10.66
C VAL A 785 -18.13 -31.70 -11.89
N ASP A 786 -17.60 -32.91 -11.73
CA ASP A 786 -17.54 -33.91 -12.80
C ASP A 786 -18.61 -34.99 -12.59
N TYR A 787 -19.28 -35.40 -13.67
CA TYR A 787 -20.40 -36.32 -13.62
C TYR A 787 -20.16 -37.60 -14.41
N ASP A 788 -20.73 -38.69 -13.91
CA ASP A 788 -20.89 -39.91 -14.68
C ASP A 788 -22.12 -39.80 -15.61
N THR A 789 -21.90 -39.88 -16.92
CA THR A 789 -22.96 -39.70 -17.92
C THR A 789 -23.99 -40.81 -17.96
N ALA A 790 -23.70 -41.99 -17.39
CA ALA A 790 -24.60 -43.13 -17.38
C ALA A 790 -25.53 -43.13 -16.15
N SER A 791 -25.03 -42.72 -14.99
CA SER A 791 -25.77 -42.74 -13.72
C SER A 791 -26.19 -41.36 -13.20
N GLY A 792 -25.60 -40.29 -13.71
CA GLY A 792 -25.82 -38.92 -13.21
C GLY A 792 -25.15 -38.63 -11.86
N LYS A 793 -24.34 -39.55 -11.32
CA LYS A 793 -23.63 -39.37 -10.05
C LYS A 793 -22.45 -38.40 -10.20
N VAL A 794 -22.17 -37.64 -9.15
CA VAL A 794 -20.96 -36.82 -9.05
C VAL A 794 -19.77 -37.77 -8.86
N LEU A 795 -18.76 -37.62 -9.74
CA LEU A 795 -17.50 -38.35 -9.66
C LEU A 795 -16.50 -37.63 -8.76
N GLN A 796 -16.39 -36.31 -8.91
CA GLN A 796 -15.42 -35.49 -8.16
C GLN A 796 -15.81 -34.02 -8.18
N ARG A 797 -15.30 -33.26 -7.21
CA ARG A 797 -15.44 -31.81 -7.09
C ARG A 797 -14.06 -31.21 -6.96
N THR A 798 -13.72 -30.30 -7.87
CA THR A 798 -12.34 -29.80 -8.04
C THR A 798 -12.32 -28.33 -8.45
N THR A 799 -11.14 -27.78 -8.72
CA THR A 799 -10.97 -26.45 -9.28
C THR A 799 -10.10 -26.40 -10.55
N HIS A 800 -10.30 -25.35 -11.34
CA HIS A 800 -9.40 -24.95 -12.43
C HIS A 800 -8.78 -23.56 -12.26
N GLN A 801 -9.45 -22.67 -11.51
CA GLN A 801 -9.09 -21.25 -11.38
C GLN A 801 -8.99 -20.79 -9.92
N GLY A 802 -9.61 -21.51 -8.98
CA GLY A 802 -9.51 -21.24 -7.55
C GLY A 802 -8.20 -21.73 -6.96
N TYR A 803 -7.92 -21.30 -5.73
CA TYR A 803 -6.69 -21.65 -5.01
C TYR A 803 -6.57 -23.15 -4.71
N ALA A 804 -7.65 -23.78 -4.25
CA ALA A 804 -7.71 -25.19 -3.91
C ALA A 804 -9.11 -25.75 -4.21
N ASP A 805 -9.26 -27.08 -4.17
CA ASP A 805 -10.56 -27.72 -4.37
C ASP A 805 -11.54 -27.35 -3.25
N GLU A 806 -11.04 -27.04 -2.05
CA GLU A 806 -11.79 -26.60 -0.87
C GLU A 806 -11.93 -25.07 -0.77
N SER A 807 -11.28 -24.30 -1.64
CA SER A 807 -11.33 -22.84 -1.57
C SER A 807 -12.58 -22.25 -2.25
N ALA A 808 -12.89 -21.02 -1.86
CA ALA A 808 -13.95 -20.21 -2.44
C ALA A 808 -13.38 -19.17 -3.40
N TRP A 809 -13.28 -19.55 -4.67
CA TRP A 809 -12.90 -18.66 -5.75
C TRP A 809 -13.91 -17.51 -5.89
N ALA A 810 -13.45 -16.26 -5.81
CA ALA A 810 -14.34 -15.12 -5.61
C ALA A 810 -15.28 -14.87 -6.79
N ARG A 811 -14.77 -15.00 -8.03
CA ARG A 811 -15.61 -14.85 -9.22
C ARG A 811 -16.58 -16.01 -9.42
N GLY A 812 -16.21 -17.22 -9.00
CA GLY A 812 -17.13 -18.36 -8.95
C GLY A 812 -18.32 -18.11 -8.02
N GLN A 813 -18.07 -17.52 -6.85
CA GLN A 813 -19.16 -17.09 -5.97
C GLN A 813 -20.03 -16.01 -6.62
N ALA A 814 -19.41 -15.07 -7.34
CA ALA A 814 -20.15 -14.01 -8.04
C ALA A 814 -21.07 -14.57 -9.13
N TRP A 815 -20.61 -15.56 -9.92
CA TRP A 815 -21.44 -16.27 -10.90
C TRP A 815 -22.59 -17.05 -10.26
N GLY A 816 -22.33 -17.71 -9.13
CA GLY A 816 -23.37 -18.36 -8.35
C GLY A 816 -24.44 -17.35 -7.88
N LEU A 817 -24.02 -16.25 -7.25
CA LEU A 817 -24.91 -15.20 -6.76
C LEU A 817 -25.78 -14.64 -7.90
N TYR A 818 -25.15 -14.17 -8.98
CA TYR A 818 -25.86 -13.63 -10.13
C TYR A 818 -26.80 -14.67 -10.73
N GLY A 819 -26.29 -15.87 -10.99
CA GLY A 819 -27.03 -16.94 -11.65
C GLY A 819 -28.29 -17.37 -10.91
N PHE A 820 -28.22 -17.55 -9.59
CA PHE A 820 -29.40 -17.93 -8.81
C PHE A 820 -30.39 -16.79 -8.61
N THR A 821 -29.92 -15.55 -8.49
CA THR A 821 -30.80 -14.37 -8.51
C THR A 821 -31.57 -14.30 -9.83
N MET A 822 -30.89 -14.48 -10.97
CA MET A 822 -31.50 -14.51 -12.30
C MET A 822 -32.45 -15.70 -12.46
N CYS A 823 -32.09 -16.90 -11.99
CA CYS A 823 -33.01 -18.05 -12.01
C CYS A 823 -34.29 -17.79 -11.19
N TYR A 824 -34.20 -17.08 -10.06
CA TYR A 824 -35.40 -16.68 -9.35
C TYR A 824 -36.23 -15.67 -10.15
N ARG A 825 -35.60 -14.66 -10.78
CA ARG A 825 -36.31 -13.71 -11.65
C ARG A 825 -37.16 -14.44 -12.68
N GLU A 826 -36.57 -15.42 -13.36
CA GLU A 826 -37.16 -16.15 -14.49
C GLU A 826 -38.17 -17.23 -14.11
N THR A 827 -38.02 -17.85 -12.94
CA THR A 827 -38.83 -19.03 -12.56
C THR A 827 -39.76 -18.79 -11.38
N LYS A 828 -39.52 -17.71 -10.62
CA LYS A 828 -40.15 -17.42 -9.32
C LYS A 828 -40.04 -18.55 -8.30
N ASN A 829 -39.14 -19.51 -8.52
CA ASN A 829 -38.93 -20.63 -7.61
C ASN A 829 -38.15 -20.17 -6.38
N LYS A 830 -38.82 -20.14 -5.23
CA LYS A 830 -38.25 -19.66 -3.96
C LYS A 830 -36.95 -20.39 -3.56
N ALA A 831 -36.75 -21.65 -3.95
CA ALA A 831 -35.51 -22.35 -3.64
C ALA A 831 -34.27 -21.64 -4.24
N PHE A 832 -34.40 -21.02 -5.42
CA PHE A 832 -33.30 -20.25 -6.01
C PHE A 832 -33.08 -18.91 -5.30
N LEU A 833 -34.15 -18.25 -4.83
CA LEU A 833 -34.03 -17.04 -4.01
C LEU A 833 -33.31 -17.34 -2.70
N ASP A 834 -33.79 -18.34 -1.97
CA ASP A 834 -33.21 -18.75 -0.69
C ASP A 834 -31.74 -19.15 -0.86
N HIS A 835 -31.38 -19.79 -1.98
CA HIS A 835 -30.00 -20.13 -2.29
C HIS A 835 -29.14 -18.91 -2.61
N ALA A 836 -29.64 -17.96 -3.41
CA ALA A 836 -28.96 -16.70 -3.69
C ALA A 836 -28.70 -15.89 -2.41
N GLU A 837 -29.67 -15.83 -1.48
CA GLU A 837 -29.50 -15.17 -0.18
C GLU A 837 -28.39 -15.81 0.66
N ARG A 838 -28.27 -17.14 0.64
CA ARG A 838 -27.22 -17.84 1.37
C ARG A 838 -25.84 -17.63 0.75
N ILE A 839 -25.73 -17.55 -0.57
CA ILE A 839 -24.49 -17.14 -1.24
C ILE A 839 -24.13 -15.69 -0.90
N ALA A 840 -25.10 -14.76 -0.92
CA ALA A 840 -24.88 -13.37 -0.53
C ALA A 840 -24.41 -13.27 0.92
N ALA A 841 -25.02 -14.04 1.82
CA ALA A 841 -24.62 -14.11 3.23
C ALA A 841 -23.20 -14.68 3.39
N PHE A 842 -22.82 -15.72 2.64
CA PHE A 842 -21.44 -16.21 2.62
C PHE A 842 -20.46 -15.12 2.19
N ILE A 843 -20.71 -14.47 1.04
CA ILE A 843 -19.84 -13.44 0.47
C ILE A 843 -19.66 -12.26 1.43
N LEU A 844 -20.77 -11.68 1.90
CA LEU A 844 -20.76 -10.43 2.67
C LEU A 844 -20.28 -10.63 4.11
N ASN A 845 -20.44 -11.82 4.69
CA ASN A 845 -19.99 -12.14 6.04
C ASN A 845 -18.67 -12.92 6.07
N HIS A 846 -18.02 -13.16 4.92
CA HIS A 846 -16.76 -13.90 4.89
C HIS A 846 -15.68 -13.13 5.68
N PRO A 847 -14.93 -13.77 6.60
CA PRO A 847 -13.95 -13.07 7.45
C PRO A 847 -12.83 -12.39 6.66
N ASN A 848 -12.54 -12.89 5.46
CA ASN A 848 -11.55 -12.32 4.55
C ASN A 848 -12.12 -11.31 3.53
N MET A 849 -13.41 -10.97 3.57
CA MET A 849 -13.98 -9.91 2.74
C MET A 849 -13.43 -8.54 3.18
N PRO A 850 -12.75 -7.79 2.30
CA PRO A 850 -12.17 -6.51 2.71
C PRO A 850 -13.21 -5.40 2.89
N LYS A 851 -12.83 -4.37 3.65
CA LYS A 851 -13.74 -3.28 4.07
C LYS A 851 -14.27 -2.43 2.92
N ASP A 852 -13.60 -2.42 1.78
CA ASP A 852 -14.03 -1.75 0.55
C ASP A 852 -15.01 -2.61 -0.28
N LEU A 853 -15.29 -3.85 0.15
CA LEU A 853 -16.12 -4.85 -0.50
C LEU A 853 -15.66 -5.28 -1.91
N VAL A 854 -14.43 -4.98 -2.30
CA VAL A 854 -13.80 -5.66 -3.44
C VAL A 854 -13.16 -6.94 -2.90
N PRO A 855 -13.42 -8.14 -3.43
CA PRO A 855 -12.83 -9.35 -2.85
C PRO A 855 -11.38 -9.55 -3.32
N TYR A 856 -10.62 -10.37 -2.60
CA TYR A 856 -9.43 -10.99 -3.18
C TYR A 856 -9.85 -11.98 -4.27
N TRP A 857 -8.94 -12.39 -5.15
CA TRP A 857 -9.25 -13.35 -6.22
C TRP A 857 -9.81 -14.68 -5.72
N ASP A 858 -9.46 -15.09 -4.50
CA ASP A 858 -9.99 -16.25 -3.79
C ASP A 858 -10.07 -15.91 -2.29
N PHE A 859 -11.20 -16.25 -1.65
CA PHE A 859 -11.47 -15.92 -0.26
C PHE A 859 -10.60 -16.68 0.74
N ASN A 860 -9.97 -17.79 0.33
CA ASN A 860 -9.13 -18.63 1.18
C ASN A 860 -7.65 -18.62 0.75
N ALA A 861 -7.25 -17.67 -0.12
CA ALA A 861 -5.86 -17.55 -0.53
C ALA A 861 -4.94 -17.28 0.69
N PRO A 862 -3.79 -17.97 0.79
CA PRO A 862 -3.03 -18.09 2.04
C PRO A 862 -2.30 -16.80 2.44
N ASN A 863 -1.99 -15.91 1.48
CA ASN A 863 -1.22 -14.71 1.76
C ASN A 863 -2.07 -13.46 1.97
N ILE A 864 -3.39 -13.58 2.20
CA ILE A 864 -4.25 -12.43 2.54
C ILE A 864 -3.67 -11.71 3.78
N PRO A 865 -3.48 -10.37 3.75
CA PRO A 865 -4.01 -9.40 2.79
C PRO A 865 -3.11 -9.03 1.60
N ALA A 866 -1.99 -9.71 1.37
CA ALA A 866 -1.05 -9.46 0.26
C ALA A 866 -1.46 -10.13 -1.07
N GLU A 867 -2.60 -10.81 -1.14
CA GLU A 867 -3.12 -11.42 -2.36
C GLU A 867 -3.75 -10.37 -3.29
N PRO A 868 -3.75 -10.58 -4.62
CA PRO A 868 -4.33 -9.63 -5.55
C PRO A 868 -5.86 -9.57 -5.43
N ARG A 869 -6.40 -8.40 -5.78
CA ARG A 869 -7.84 -8.10 -5.74
C ARG A 869 -8.51 -8.60 -7.01
N ASP A 870 -9.83 -8.73 -6.99
CA ASP A 870 -10.62 -9.02 -8.18
C ASP A 870 -11.79 -8.05 -8.36
N ALA A 871 -11.54 -6.94 -9.07
CA ALA A 871 -12.55 -5.96 -9.41
C ALA A 871 -13.69 -6.53 -10.28
N SER A 872 -13.39 -7.55 -11.11
CA SER A 872 -14.42 -8.21 -11.92
C SER A 872 -15.44 -8.95 -11.07
N ALA A 873 -15.00 -9.66 -10.02
CA ALA A 873 -15.89 -10.32 -9.07
C ALA A 873 -16.77 -9.30 -8.33
N ALA A 874 -16.21 -8.17 -7.89
CA ALA A 874 -16.98 -7.10 -7.25
C ALA A 874 -18.04 -6.49 -8.17
N ALA A 875 -17.72 -6.25 -9.45
CA ALA A 875 -18.67 -5.69 -10.41
C ALA A 875 -19.88 -6.62 -10.64
N VAL A 876 -19.62 -7.93 -10.78
CA VAL A 876 -20.66 -8.96 -10.89
C VAL A 876 -21.50 -9.05 -9.62
N MET A 877 -20.86 -9.07 -8.45
CA MET A 877 -21.54 -9.10 -7.15
C MET A 877 -22.44 -7.87 -6.98
N ALA A 878 -21.96 -6.67 -7.32
CA ALA A 878 -22.76 -5.45 -7.22
C ALA A 878 -23.99 -5.52 -8.13
N SER A 879 -23.83 -5.94 -9.39
CA SER A 879 -24.95 -6.12 -10.33
C SER A 879 -26.00 -7.09 -9.79
N ALA A 880 -25.56 -8.24 -9.28
CA ALA A 880 -26.43 -9.26 -8.70
C ALA A 880 -27.13 -8.79 -7.42
N LEU A 881 -26.42 -8.11 -6.52
CA LEU A 881 -26.98 -7.59 -5.26
C LEU A 881 -28.05 -6.51 -5.51
N TYR A 882 -27.88 -5.67 -6.53
CA TYR A 882 -28.95 -4.73 -6.91
C TYR A 882 -30.22 -5.46 -7.34
N GLU A 883 -30.12 -6.53 -8.11
CA GLU A 883 -31.29 -7.31 -8.50
C GLU A 883 -31.89 -8.08 -7.33
N LEU A 884 -31.06 -8.76 -6.55
CA LEU A 884 -31.49 -9.48 -5.35
C LEU A 884 -32.18 -8.55 -4.35
N SER A 885 -31.75 -7.29 -4.27
CA SER A 885 -32.37 -6.29 -3.39
C SER A 885 -33.86 -6.04 -3.69
N THR A 886 -34.31 -6.32 -4.91
CA THR A 886 -35.72 -6.16 -5.32
C THR A 886 -36.60 -7.35 -4.94
N TYR A 887 -36.00 -8.46 -4.49
CA TYR A 887 -36.70 -9.70 -4.15
C TYR A 887 -36.60 -10.05 -2.66
N SER A 888 -35.51 -9.65 -2.01
CA SER A 888 -35.16 -10.04 -0.64
C SER A 888 -35.74 -9.12 0.41
N THR A 889 -36.08 -9.68 1.57
CA THR A 889 -36.37 -8.90 2.79
C THR A 889 -35.14 -8.17 3.32
N ASN A 890 -33.92 -8.59 2.97
CA ASN A 890 -32.65 -7.91 3.27
C ASN A 890 -32.28 -6.87 2.20
N GLY A 891 -33.24 -6.43 1.38
CA GLY A 891 -32.96 -5.60 0.20
C GLY A 891 -32.21 -4.30 0.49
N ILE A 892 -32.46 -3.66 1.63
CA ILE A 892 -31.72 -2.45 2.05
C ILE A 892 -30.21 -2.75 2.22
N GLU A 893 -29.87 -3.85 2.90
CA GLU A 893 -28.47 -4.21 3.14
C GLU A 893 -27.76 -4.65 1.86
N TYR A 894 -28.45 -5.39 0.97
CA TYR A 894 -27.88 -5.76 -0.32
C TYR A 894 -27.64 -4.55 -1.21
N ARG A 895 -28.58 -3.59 -1.24
CA ARG A 895 -28.39 -2.33 -1.97
C ARG A 895 -27.21 -1.53 -1.40
N LYS A 896 -27.10 -1.42 -0.09
CA LYS A 896 -25.99 -0.74 0.58
C LYS A 896 -24.64 -1.39 0.29
N ALA A 897 -24.58 -2.72 0.28
CA ALA A 897 -23.39 -3.46 -0.10
C ALA A 897 -23.02 -3.21 -1.59
N ALA A 898 -24.01 -3.25 -2.48
CA ALA A 898 -23.81 -2.96 -3.91
C ALA A 898 -23.34 -1.51 -4.14
N ASP A 899 -23.95 -0.53 -3.47
CA ASP A 899 -23.53 0.88 -3.50
C ASP A 899 -22.08 1.02 -3.05
N LYS A 900 -21.70 0.34 -1.95
CA LYS A 900 -20.33 0.37 -1.44
C LYS A 900 -19.33 -0.26 -2.42
N MET A 901 -19.68 -1.37 -3.05
CA MET A 901 -18.86 -2.00 -4.09
C MET A 901 -18.67 -1.04 -5.28
N LEU A 902 -19.75 -0.43 -5.78
CA LEU A 902 -19.68 0.52 -6.89
C LEU A 902 -18.89 1.78 -6.53
N GLU A 903 -19.04 2.32 -5.33
CA GLU A 903 -18.24 3.45 -4.85
C GLU A 903 -16.76 3.10 -4.81
N SER A 904 -16.41 1.93 -4.28
CA SER A 904 -15.02 1.47 -4.26
C SER A 904 -14.45 1.32 -5.66
N LEU A 905 -15.19 0.65 -6.55
CA LEU A 905 -14.79 0.47 -7.96
C LEU A 905 -14.59 1.82 -8.65
N THR A 906 -15.55 2.74 -8.47
CA THR A 906 -15.53 4.07 -9.08
C THR A 906 -14.39 4.94 -8.57
N ASN A 907 -14.09 4.88 -7.27
CA ASN A 907 -13.14 5.81 -6.66
C ASN A 907 -11.69 5.29 -6.66
N TYR A 908 -11.49 3.97 -6.65
CA TYR A 908 -10.16 3.38 -6.45
C TYR A 908 -9.70 2.41 -7.54
N TYR A 909 -10.61 1.89 -8.37
CA TYR A 909 -10.29 0.86 -9.36
C TYR A 909 -10.45 1.31 -10.81
N ARG A 910 -10.95 2.52 -11.08
CA ARG A 910 -11.03 3.03 -12.46
C ARG A 910 -9.66 3.36 -13.05
N SER A 911 -9.51 3.08 -14.34
CA SER A 911 -8.38 3.54 -15.13
C SER A 911 -8.42 5.06 -15.27
N PRO A 912 -7.26 5.74 -15.21
CA PRO A 912 -7.15 7.11 -15.72
C PRO A 912 -7.60 7.18 -17.18
N ILE A 913 -8.23 8.29 -17.55
CA ILE A 913 -8.74 8.52 -18.90
C ILE A 913 -7.58 8.58 -19.90
N GLY A 914 -7.72 7.86 -21.02
CA GLY A 914 -6.70 7.76 -22.06
C GLY A 914 -5.61 6.73 -21.76
N GLU A 915 -5.72 5.98 -20.66
CA GLU A 915 -4.76 4.95 -20.27
C GLU A 915 -5.36 3.54 -20.37
N SER A 916 -4.53 2.54 -20.10
CA SER A 916 -4.91 1.12 -20.07
C SER A 916 -5.62 0.65 -21.34
N LYS A 917 -5.25 1.24 -22.48
CA LYS A 917 -5.81 0.92 -23.80
C LYS A 917 -7.35 0.99 -23.87
N GLY A 918 -7.95 1.82 -23.00
CA GLY A 918 -9.39 2.08 -23.01
C GLY A 918 -10.23 1.17 -22.10
N PHE A 919 -9.64 0.32 -21.26
CA PHE A 919 -10.40 -0.38 -20.21
C PHE A 919 -10.87 0.60 -19.13
N ILE A 920 -12.06 0.37 -18.57
CA ILE A 920 -12.68 1.23 -17.55
C ILE A 920 -12.14 0.90 -16.15
N LEU A 921 -12.10 -0.39 -15.79
CA LEU A 921 -11.63 -0.89 -14.49
C LEU A 921 -10.26 -1.55 -14.58
N LEU A 922 -9.50 -1.44 -13.50
CA LEU A 922 -8.19 -2.03 -13.26
C LEU A 922 -8.27 -3.08 -12.14
N ARG A 923 -7.16 -3.81 -11.93
CA ARG A 923 -6.95 -4.68 -10.75
C ARG A 923 -7.96 -5.84 -10.63
N SER A 924 -8.21 -6.52 -11.74
CA SER A 924 -8.96 -7.79 -11.78
C SER A 924 -8.00 -8.98 -11.82
N THR A 925 -8.45 -10.15 -11.36
CA THR A 925 -7.64 -11.37 -11.36
C THR A 925 -8.38 -12.55 -12.00
N GLY A 926 -7.98 -12.92 -13.21
CA GLY A 926 -8.61 -13.97 -14.01
C GLY A 926 -8.31 -15.39 -13.51
N ALA A 927 -7.05 -15.83 -13.57
CA ALA A 927 -6.66 -17.19 -13.19
C ALA A 927 -5.25 -17.21 -12.57
N LYS A 928 -5.16 -16.87 -11.27
CA LYS A 928 -3.88 -16.78 -10.56
C LYS A 928 -3.08 -18.10 -10.54
N PRO A 929 -3.67 -19.29 -10.37
CA PRO A 929 -2.89 -20.54 -10.40
C PRO A 929 -2.14 -20.78 -11.71
N SER A 930 -2.63 -20.22 -12.82
CA SER A 930 -1.99 -20.29 -14.14
C SER A 930 -1.17 -19.04 -14.47
N ASN A 931 -0.97 -18.13 -13.50
CA ASN A 931 -0.36 -16.82 -13.68
C ASN A 931 -0.92 -16.04 -14.89
N SER A 932 -2.22 -16.20 -15.16
CA SER A 932 -2.91 -15.55 -16.27
C SER A 932 -3.85 -14.50 -15.72
N GLU A 933 -3.79 -13.30 -16.31
CA GLU A 933 -4.67 -12.19 -15.98
C GLU A 933 -4.58 -11.81 -14.49
N VAL A 934 -3.39 -11.69 -13.92
CA VAL A 934 -3.21 -11.33 -12.50
C VAL A 934 -3.00 -9.83 -12.37
N ASP A 935 -3.91 -9.16 -11.66
CA ASP A 935 -3.87 -7.72 -11.40
C ASP A 935 -3.88 -6.84 -12.67
N VAL A 936 -4.78 -7.16 -13.60
CA VAL A 936 -4.93 -6.52 -14.92
C VAL A 936 -6.37 -6.06 -15.16
N PRO A 937 -6.64 -5.16 -16.12
CA PRO A 937 -8.00 -4.88 -16.58
C PRO A 937 -8.61 -6.08 -17.34
N LEU A 938 -9.94 -6.21 -17.31
CA LEU A 938 -10.68 -7.31 -17.96
C LEU A 938 -12.00 -6.79 -18.57
N SER A 939 -12.31 -7.19 -19.81
CA SER A 939 -13.50 -6.68 -20.54
C SER A 939 -14.82 -7.03 -19.85
N TYR A 940 -14.90 -8.17 -19.19
CA TYR A 940 -16.08 -8.54 -18.41
C TYR A 940 -16.20 -7.75 -17.10
N ALA A 941 -15.11 -7.21 -16.54
CA ALA A 941 -15.21 -6.29 -15.41
C ALA A 941 -15.93 -5.00 -15.82
N ASP A 942 -15.57 -4.46 -16.99
CA ASP A 942 -16.17 -3.25 -17.54
C ASP A 942 -17.66 -3.44 -17.87
N TYR A 943 -18.00 -4.57 -18.52
CA TYR A 943 -19.38 -4.94 -18.82
C TYR A 943 -20.28 -4.95 -17.58
N TYR A 944 -19.91 -5.70 -16.53
CA TYR A 944 -20.74 -5.81 -15.32
C TYR A 944 -20.71 -4.54 -14.47
N TYR A 945 -19.66 -3.72 -14.57
CA TYR A 945 -19.62 -2.41 -13.93
C TYR A 945 -20.63 -1.44 -14.54
N LEU A 946 -20.70 -1.37 -15.87
CA LEU A 946 -21.71 -0.55 -16.56
C LEU A 946 -23.13 -1.06 -16.32
N GLU A 947 -23.33 -2.38 -16.32
CA GLU A 947 -24.62 -2.97 -15.97
C GLU A 947 -25.04 -2.57 -14.54
N ALA A 948 -24.16 -2.74 -13.55
CA ALA A 948 -24.44 -2.39 -12.17
C ALA A 948 -24.75 -0.89 -12.01
N LEU A 949 -24.05 0.00 -12.71
CA LEU A 949 -24.35 1.43 -12.73
C LEU A 949 -25.74 1.74 -13.31
N LEU A 950 -26.15 1.03 -14.36
CA LEU A 950 -27.49 1.17 -14.94
C LEU A 950 -28.58 0.63 -14.01
N ARG A 951 -28.34 -0.49 -13.33
CA ARG A 951 -29.25 -1.04 -12.31
C ARG A 951 -29.41 -0.07 -11.14
N MET A 952 -28.30 0.46 -10.61
CA MET A 952 -28.30 1.50 -9.58
C MET A 952 -29.13 2.71 -10.02
N LYS A 953 -28.90 3.21 -11.25
CA LYS A 953 -29.67 4.33 -11.81
C LYS A 953 -31.17 4.04 -11.83
N ARG A 954 -31.58 2.88 -12.36
CA ARG A 954 -33.00 2.49 -12.45
C ARG A 954 -33.64 2.43 -11.07
N LEU A 955 -32.97 1.83 -10.08
CA LEU A 955 -33.46 1.78 -8.70
C LEU A 955 -33.55 3.16 -8.04
N ASN A 956 -32.58 4.05 -8.29
CA ASN A 956 -32.63 5.43 -7.82
C ASN A 956 -33.80 6.22 -8.45
N GLU A 957 -34.20 5.87 -9.68
CA GLU A 957 -35.34 6.45 -10.38
C GLU A 957 -36.67 5.74 -10.09
N GLY A 958 -36.69 4.71 -9.23
CA GLY A 958 -37.89 3.91 -8.94
C GLY A 958 -38.39 3.06 -10.13
N LYS A 959 -37.52 2.76 -11.10
CA LYS A 959 -37.84 1.96 -12.30
C LYS A 959 -37.49 0.48 -12.12
N GLY A 960 -38.23 -0.39 -12.82
CA GLY A 960 -37.88 -1.80 -12.94
C GLY A 960 -36.51 -2.01 -13.61
N LEU A 961 -35.79 -3.03 -13.15
CA LEU A 961 -34.44 -3.34 -13.64
C LEU A 961 -34.41 -3.89 -15.08
N PHE A 962 -35.47 -4.58 -15.50
CA PHE A 962 -35.59 -5.23 -16.80
C PHE A 962 -36.64 -4.52 -17.63
#